data_AF-G0PEN9-F1
#
_entry.id   AF-G0PEN9-F1
#
_cell.length_a   1.000
_cell.length_b   1.000
_cell.length_c   1.000
_cell.angle_alpha   90.00
_cell.angle_beta   90.00
_cell.angle_gamma   90.00
#
_symmetry.space_group_name_H-M   'P 1'
#
loop_
_entity.id
_entity.type
_entity.pdbx_description
1 polymer ?
#
loop_
_entity_poly.entity_id
_entity_poly.type
_entity_poly.pdbx_seq_one_letter_code
_entity_poly.pdbx_strand_id
1 'polypeptide(L)'
;MFAEDPPYLEDTEESDKCIAEFLAGRNLYDIKTKDIERRQEHDIKYQKYIIKEENRLMKPGAGAPKKYREEVYNKKSKCDAPFINNLHTYKTCDGGSGYKAEQKHYAVDFVIDKNTYDKTAVTTNLKKLKEASMFNLDPDFLPENWSEVYEVDVTRLFRDLSIAFRQLIAHVNSQNLSKGNIKISKVLFSTEDLHAYVIPKEFNMRKALLNFSHDFERVLNQPQDRSKCMPFSEAFPKLFLRVNVVLCLEEFAEEKTKYRRARHILSLPYHQYERRDLYLELDTGVLRVVETSAATVRAMPQFLAYQPTPIVEVRFQGAKTQEDVTMHINSIRATGQALITSIDRTDRTRTWDGSPKKRNFKHWCTLDTAVLRTYKIYTKPKLTNMFCEDKDCRGMCSTEVYYKKPPPLDEVAPALERLTELRKQFVSDEMLKQLPNGLPLAGYILPVTDAHQNERVPGHFARLKFLSGFEGTVGYAFITFEKAILYTDTENFKIAQRQVDSRYWEVRDFTNENTKDWYRESLAEESVIGFDPTLITYTDYLKTARLLKHKRILFTPISRNLVDDFWSDRPFRQGDVVKVMGVTECGKPPAAKIEQLRGELAARKCTATVISALDEVMWMLNIRGNDLEFSPLTYSYLFVTLTEIHLFIDPEKLDRTAQAHLMKDNVNHRPYRTIHLDLSTWWENQKQANQSHLIFLTPDTSCWIGSIFGEDHTFDRRINSSENQGYEE
;
A
#
# COMPACT_ATOMS: atom_id res chain seq x y z
N MET A 1 -19.92 -31.31 1.11
CA MET A 1 -18.96 -32.42 1.14
C MET A 1 -17.58 -31.80 1.15
N PHE A 2 -16.99 -31.75 2.34
CA PHE A 2 -15.61 -31.31 2.55
C PHE A 2 -14.66 -32.38 1.99
N ALA A 3 -13.58 -31.96 1.33
CA ALA A 3 -12.45 -32.82 1.03
C ALA A 3 -11.29 -32.39 1.92
N GLU A 4 -10.68 -33.40 2.54
CA GLU A 4 -9.87 -33.38 3.75
C GLU A 4 -8.47 -32.77 3.57
N ASP A 5 -7.92 -32.24 4.66
CA ASP A 5 -6.51 -31.90 4.80
C ASP A 5 -5.62 -33.14 4.60
N PRO A 6 -4.41 -33.02 4.02
CA PRO A 6 -3.52 -34.17 3.83
C PRO A 6 -3.04 -34.75 5.18
N PRO A 7 -2.83 -36.08 5.26
CA PRO A 7 -2.61 -36.78 6.52
C PRO A 7 -1.22 -36.50 7.10
N TYR A 8 -1.17 -36.30 8.42
CA TYR A 8 0.06 -36.46 9.19
C TYR A 8 0.52 -37.92 9.11
N LEU A 9 1.76 -38.15 8.68
CA LEU A 9 2.40 -39.46 8.76
C LEU A 9 2.75 -39.76 10.23
N GLU A 10 1.82 -40.41 10.93
CA GLU A 10 2.11 -41.21 12.13
C GLU A 10 2.32 -42.66 11.70
N ASP A 11 3.55 -43.03 11.33
CA ASP A 11 4.06 -44.38 11.58
C ASP A 11 5.61 -44.36 11.60
N THR A 12 6.19 -44.70 12.75
CA THR A 12 7.60 -44.48 13.08
C THR A 12 8.53 -45.61 12.65
N GLU A 13 8.00 -46.76 12.22
CA GLU A 13 8.85 -47.93 11.93
C GLU A 13 9.67 -47.81 10.64
N GLU A 14 9.19 -47.11 9.60
CA GLU A 14 10.00 -46.80 8.40
C GLU A 14 11.07 -45.74 8.70
N SER A 15 10.75 -44.77 9.55
CA SER A 15 11.70 -43.77 10.04
C SER A 15 12.82 -44.41 10.84
N ASP A 16 12.50 -45.33 11.74
CA ASP A 16 13.49 -46.01 12.58
C ASP A 16 14.38 -46.96 11.77
N LYS A 17 13.86 -47.60 10.72
CA LYS A 17 14.69 -48.34 9.74
C LYS A 17 15.63 -47.41 8.98
N CYS A 18 15.16 -46.26 8.52
CA CYS A 18 16.00 -45.26 7.84
C CYS A 18 17.06 -44.67 8.76
N ILE A 19 16.72 -44.43 10.03
CA ILE A 19 17.64 -43.93 11.06
C ILE A 19 18.64 -45.01 11.46
N ALA A 20 18.22 -46.27 11.60
CA ALA A 20 19.12 -47.38 11.88
C ALA A 20 20.09 -47.64 10.71
N GLU A 21 19.64 -47.55 9.45
CA GLU A 21 20.52 -47.56 8.27
C GLU A 21 21.48 -46.36 8.26
N PHE A 22 20.99 -45.18 8.66
CA PHE A 22 21.81 -43.97 8.75
C PHE A 22 22.87 -44.04 9.87
N LEU A 23 22.58 -44.74 10.98
CA LEU A 23 23.47 -44.86 12.13
C LEU A 23 24.33 -46.14 12.10
N ALA A 24 23.97 -47.13 11.29
CA ALA A 24 24.77 -48.33 11.07
C ALA A 24 26.17 -47.96 10.55
N GLY A 25 27.20 -48.26 11.34
CA GLY A 25 28.61 -48.00 11.02
C GLY A 25 29.21 -46.73 11.63
N ARG A 26 28.51 -46.02 12.53
CA ARG A 26 29.01 -44.76 13.13
C ARG A 26 29.15 -44.87 14.66
N ASN A 27 30.39 -44.83 15.16
CA ASN A 27 30.69 -44.84 16.60
C ASN A 27 30.51 -43.44 17.22
N LEU A 28 29.80 -43.34 18.36
CA LEU A 28 29.65 -42.12 19.17
C LEU A 28 30.56 -42.17 20.41
N TYR A 29 31.15 -41.04 20.81
CA TYR A 29 32.04 -40.91 21.98
C TYR A 29 31.48 -39.96 23.07
N ASP A 30 31.68 -40.31 24.35
CA ASP A 30 31.24 -39.57 25.56
C ASP A 30 32.27 -38.51 26.03
N ILE A 31 31.79 -37.35 26.48
CA ILE A 31 32.55 -36.09 26.70
C ILE A 31 32.85 -35.80 28.19
N LYS A 32 32.33 -36.58 29.15
CA LYS A 32 32.38 -36.24 30.59
C LYS A 32 33.77 -36.04 31.21
N THR A 33 34.81 -36.69 30.70
CA THR A 33 36.14 -36.66 31.33
C THR A 33 36.86 -35.31 31.14
N LYS A 34 36.61 -34.61 30.02
CA LYS A 34 37.29 -33.34 29.67
C LYS A 34 36.85 -32.14 30.53
N ASP A 35 35.66 -32.19 31.13
CA ASP A 35 35.15 -31.09 31.95
C ASP A 35 35.71 -31.09 33.37
N ILE A 36 36.14 -32.25 33.89
CA ILE A 36 36.76 -32.37 35.21
C ILE A 36 38.16 -31.73 35.22
N GLU A 37 38.94 -31.94 34.15
CA GLU A 37 40.29 -31.40 34.01
C GLU A 37 40.27 -29.86 33.91
N ARG A 38 39.31 -29.29 33.15
CA ARG A 38 39.13 -27.83 33.05
C ARG A 38 38.82 -27.15 34.38
N ARG A 39 38.15 -27.85 35.29
CA ARG A 39 37.76 -27.32 36.60
C ARG A 39 38.98 -27.19 37.52
N GLN A 40 39.86 -28.19 37.51
CA GLN A 40 41.10 -28.17 38.29
C GLN A 40 42.06 -27.08 37.81
N GLU A 41 42.14 -26.82 36.49
CA GLU A 41 42.96 -25.72 35.95
C GLU A 41 42.51 -24.32 36.38
N HIS A 42 41.20 -24.13 36.54
CA HIS A 42 40.63 -22.86 36.97
C HIS A 42 40.97 -22.54 38.43
N ASP A 43 40.88 -23.52 39.33
CA ASP A 43 41.16 -23.33 40.75
C ASP A 43 42.65 -23.01 41.01
N ILE A 44 43.55 -23.61 40.22
CA ILE A 44 44.98 -23.30 40.27
C ILE A 44 45.25 -21.84 39.83
N LYS A 45 44.54 -21.34 38.80
CA LYS A 45 44.67 -19.94 38.35
C LYS A 45 44.16 -18.94 39.40
N TYR A 46 43.10 -19.30 40.13
CA TYR A 46 42.55 -18.46 41.19
C TYR A 46 43.52 -18.30 42.36
N GLN A 47 44.13 -19.40 42.83
CA GLN A 47 45.13 -19.36 43.91
C GLN A 47 46.34 -18.48 43.56
N LYS A 48 46.81 -18.52 42.30
CA LYS A 48 47.91 -17.65 41.83
C LYS A 48 47.55 -16.16 41.86
N TYR A 49 46.27 -15.81 41.65
CA TYR A 49 45.81 -14.42 41.68
C TYR A 49 45.78 -13.86 43.10
N ILE A 50 45.35 -14.65 44.08
CA ILE A 50 45.35 -14.27 45.50
C ILE A 50 46.75 -13.91 45.96
N ILE A 51 47.72 -14.80 45.72
CA ILE A 51 49.13 -14.59 46.07
C ILE A 51 49.69 -13.31 45.41
N LYS A 52 49.26 -12.98 44.19
CA LYS A 52 49.70 -11.80 43.45
C LYS A 52 49.15 -10.49 44.03
N GLU A 53 47.90 -10.50 44.52
CA GLU A 53 47.30 -9.34 45.21
C GLU A 53 47.88 -9.14 46.62
N GLU A 54 48.15 -10.21 47.37
CA GLU A 54 48.82 -10.13 48.68
C GLU A 54 50.21 -9.47 48.56
N ASN A 55 51.00 -9.89 47.57
CA ASN A 55 52.31 -9.28 47.28
C ASN A 55 52.23 -7.81 46.81
N ARG A 56 51.10 -7.41 46.23
CA ARG A 56 50.86 -6.02 45.80
C ARG A 56 50.51 -5.12 46.99
N LEU A 57 49.78 -5.64 47.97
CA LEU A 57 49.36 -4.93 49.19
C LEU A 57 50.53 -4.69 50.16
N MET A 58 51.61 -5.48 50.07
CA MET A 58 52.86 -5.29 50.83
C MET A 58 53.69 -4.06 50.38
N LYS A 59 53.32 -3.36 49.30
CA LYS A 59 54.07 -2.20 48.78
C LYS A 59 53.54 -0.87 49.37
N PRO A 60 54.39 0.03 49.92
CA PRO A 60 53.96 1.31 50.48
C PRO A 60 53.29 2.18 49.40
N GLY A 61 52.08 2.67 49.69
CA GLY A 61 51.28 3.51 48.77
C GLY A 61 50.28 2.74 47.89
N ALA A 62 50.16 1.41 48.04
CA ALA A 62 49.13 0.64 47.35
C ALA A 62 47.74 0.91 47.95
N GLY A 63 46.81 1.41 47.14
CA GLY A 63 45.40 1.61 47.53
C GLY A 63 44.67 0.30 47.83
N ALA A 64 43.51 0.42 48.51
CA ALA A 64 42.74 -0.69 49.06
C ALA A 64 42.47 -1.85 48.05
N PRO A 65 42.38 -3.11 48.54
CA PRO A 65 42.20 -4.27 47.68
C PRO A 65 40.93 -4.15 46.82
N LYS A 66 41.00 -4.55 45.54
CA LYS A 66 39.78 -4.69 44.73
C LYS A 66 38.99 -5.89 45.24
N LYS A 67 37.99 -5.65 46.11
CA LYS A 67 36.94 -6.65 46.37
C LYS A 67 36.29 -7.01 45.03
N TYR A 68 36.34 -8.30 44.67
CA TYR A 68 35.57 -8.84 43.56
C TYR A 68 34.08 -8.55 43.84
N ARG A 69 33.37 -7.98 42.87
CA ARG A 69 31.98 -7.52 43.01
C ARG A 69 31.05 -8.70 43.30
N GLU A 70 30.61 -8.86 44.55
CA GLU A 70 29.60 -9.88 44.88
C GLU A 70 28.27 -9.31 45.41
N GLU A 71 28.18 -8.06 45.87
CA GLU A 71 27.00 -7.63 46.64
C GLU A 71 25.95 -6.75 45.92
N VAL A 72 26.20 -6.30 44.68
CA VAL A 72 25.25 -5.36 44.02
C VAL A 72 24.15 -6.07 43.23
N TYR A 73 24.37 -7.32 42.79
CA TYR A 73 23.41 -8.03 41.94
C TYR A 73 22.29 -8.74 42.73
N ASN A 74 22.56 -9.19 43.96
CA ASN A 74 21.59 -9.95 44.76
C ASN A 74 20.54 -9.10 45.49
N LYS A 75 20.81 -7.79 45.71
CA LYS A 75 19.82 -6.89 46.34
C LYS A 75 18.68 -6.46 45.40
N LYS A 76 18.85 -6.61 44.08
CA LYS A 76 17.89 -6.16 43.06
C LYS A 76 16.94 -7.24 42.58
N SER A 77 17.30 -8.52 42.69
CA SER A 77 16.56 -9.60 42.03
C SER A 77 15.45 -10.21 42.87
N LYS A 78 15.44 -10.10 44.21
CA LYS A 78 14.46 -10.76 45.11
C LYS A 78 14.05 -12.17 44.60
N CYS A 79 15.01 -12.95 44.13
CA CYS A 79 14.77 -14.28 43.60
C CYS A 79 15.64 -15.24 44.38
N ASP A 80 14.98 -15.98 45.26
CA ASP A 80 15.52 -17.12 45.98
C ASP A 80 15.24 -18.38 45.13
N ALA A 81 16.26 -19.23 44.95
CA ALA A 81 16.25 -20.59 44.36
C ALA A 81 16.66 -20.77 42.88
N PRO A 82 17.37 -21.88 42.53
CA PRO A 82 18.64 -21.79 41.80
C PRO A 82 18.79 -22.71 40.55
N PHE A 83 19.60 -22.26 39.57
CA PHE A 83 20.17 -22.96 38.38
C PHE A 83 19.17 -23.51 37.33
N ILE A 84 19.29 -23.18 36.04
CA ILE A 84 20.34 -23.68 35.12
C ILE A 84 20.88 -22.56 34.20
N ASN A 85 22.14 -22.20 34.47
CA ASN A 85 23.29 -22.05 33.57
C ASN A 85 23.07 -21.73 32.07
N ASN A 86 23.55 -20.55 31.64
CA ASN A 86 24.95 -20.41 31.21
C ASN A 86 25.24 -18.96 30.84
N LEU A 87 25.83 -18.22 31.79
CA LEU A 87 26.38 -16.89 31.58
C LEU A 87 27.89 -16.91 31.85
N HIS A 88 28.63 -16.53 30.79
CA HIS A 88 29.63 -15.46 30.81
C HIS A 88 31.11 -15.71 31.21
N THR A 89 31.97 -15.31 30.26
CA THR A 89 33.20 -14.48 30.40
C THR A 89 34.44 -15.14 31.04
N TYR A 90 35.66 -15.03 30.49
CA TYR A 90 36.48 -13.81 30.49
C TYR A 90 37.65 -13.83 29.48
N LYS A 91 38.22 -12.63 29.34
CA LYS A 91 39.26 -12.11 28.45
C LYS A 91 40.70 -12.56 28.76
N THR A 92 41.52 -12.48 27.70
CA THR A 92 42.98 -12.21 27.59
C THR A 92 43.89 -13.36 28.06
N CYS A 93 45.00 -13.69 27.39
CA CYS A 93 46.07 -12.80 26.95
C CYS A 93 47.00 -13.52 25.95
N ASP A 94 47.49 -12.74 24.98
CA ASP A 94 48.85 -12.68 24.46
C ASP A 94 49.75 -13.92 24.58
N GLY A 95 50.21 -14.38 23.41
CA GLY A 95 51.60 -14.81 23.25
C GLY A 95 51.88 -16.31 23.25
N GLY A 96 52.27 -16.81 22.09
CA GLY A 96 53.47 -17.64 22.00
C GLY A 96 53.32 -19.16 21.94
N SER A 97 53.93 -19.70 20.87
CA SER A 97 54.62 -20.99 20.77
C SER A 97 53.83 -22.31 20.92
N GLY A 98 53.50 -22.87 19.75
CA GLY A 98 53.90 -24.20 19.27
C GLY A 98 54.00 -25.39 20.23
N TYR A 99 53.16 -26.39 20.01
CA TYR A 99 53.56 -27.79 19.75
C TYR A 99 52.42 -28.51 19.01
N LYS A 100 52.78 -29.30 17.98
CA LYS A 100 51.90 -30.07 17.08
C LYS A 100 51.81 -31.53 17.52
N ALA A 101 50.63 -32.15 17.37
CA ALA A 101 50.40 -33.58 17.05
C ALA A 101 48.88 -33.76 16.86
N GLU A 102 48.32 -34.57 15.97
CA GLU A 102 48.72 -35.15 14.68
C GLU A 102 47.38 -35.50 13.98
N GLN A 103 47.30 -35.31 12.66
CA GLN A 103 46.07 -35.42 11.86
C GLN A 103 45.64 -36.88 11.61
N LYS A 104 44.32 -37.11 11.55
CA LYS A 104 43.63 -37.85 10.46
C LYS A 104 42.21 -37.26 10.28
N HIS A 105 42.03 -36.18 9.50
CA HIS A 105 41.58 -36.16 8.08
C HIS A 105 40.13 -36.68 7.89
N TYR A 106 39.15 -36.02 7.26
CA TYR A 106 39.03 -34.92 6.28
C TYR A 106 37.71 -34.13 6.59
N ALA A 107 37.48 -32.85 6.26
CA ALA A 107 37.80 -32.11 5.05
C ALA A 107 37.96 -30.59 5.29
N VAL A 108 39.05 -30.07 4.70
CA VAL A 108 39.30 -28.74 4.10
C VAL A 108 38.62 -27.51 4.72
N ASP A 109 39.38 -26.84 5.61
CA ASP A 109 39.31 -25.39 5.82
C ASP A 109 39.89 -24.64 4.59
N PHE A 110 39.33 -23.48 4.28
CA PHE A 110 40.11 -22.37 3.73
C PHE A 110 40.31 -21.31 4.82
N VAL A 111 41.55 -21.20 5.29
CA VAL A 111 42.07 -20.10 6.09
C VAL A 111 42.58 -19.00 5.15
N ILE A 112 42.18 -17.73 5.32
CA ILE A 112 43.12 -16.57 5.30
C ILE A 112 42.71 -15.48 6.33
N ASP A 113 43.70 -15.28 7.20
CA ASP A 113 44.17 -14.20 8.07
C ASP A 113 43.30 -13.03 8.62
N LYS A 114 43.54 -12.82 9.92
CA LYS A 114 43.00 -11.84 10.84
C LYS A 114 44.05 -10.76 11.07
N ASN A 115 43.95 -9.59 10.46
CA ASN A 115 44.41 -8.38 11.14
C ASN A 115 43.55 -7.19 10.70
N THR A 116 43.04 -6.45 11.69
CA THR A 116 42.05 -5.35 11.65
C THR A 116 40.61 -5.70 11.30
N TYR A 117 39.84 -6.22 12.27
CA TYR A 117 38.37 -6.08 12.26
C TYR A 117 37.77 -6.28 13.67
N ASP A 118 37.20 -5.21 14.25
CA ASP A 118 36.51 -5.25 15.54
C ASP A 118 35.15 -5.96 15.40
N LYS A 119 35.10 -7.21 15.86
CA LYS A 119 33.91 -8.07 15.74
C LYS A 119 32.75 -7.63 16.62
N THR A 120 32.96 -6.87 17.70
CA THR A 120 31.91 -6.67 18.72
C THR A 120 30.87 -5.61 18.29
N ALA A 121 31.31 -4.54 17.62
CA ALA A 121 30.42 -3.56 17.00
C ALA A 121 29.71 -4.12 15.75
N VAL A 122 30.32 -5.12 15.11
CA VAL A 122 29.79 -5.76 13.91
C VAL A 122 28.70 -6.78 14.27
N THR A 123 28.81 -7.57 15.32
CA THR A 123 27.79 -8.58 15.68
C THR A 123 26.47 -7.96 16.16
N THR A 124 26.51 -6.82 16.86
CA THR A 124 25.30 -6.10 17.31
C THR A 124 24.62 -5.36 16.16
N ASN A 125 25.40 -4.82 15.21
CA ASN A 125 24.83 -4.29 13.96
C ASN A 125 24.34 -5.43 13.06
N LEU A 126 25.02 -6.58 13.00
CA LEU A 126 24.61 -7.75 12.21
C LEU A 126 23.30 -8.39 12.71
N LYS A 127 23.01 -8.33 14.02
CA LYS A 127 21.69 -8.74 14.55
C LYS A 127 20.56 -7.78 14.16
N LYS A 128 20.85 -6.48 13.95
CA LYS A 128 19.90 -5.51 13.36
C LYS A 128 19.81 -5.59 11.83
N LEU A 129 20.68 -6.38 11.19
CA LEU A 129 20.83 -6.50 9.72
C LEU A 129 20.36 -7.86 9.17
N LYS A 130 19.70 -8.67 10.00
CA LYS A 130 19.18 -9.99 9.60
C LYS A 130 17.81 -9.95 8.90
N GLU A 131 17.20 -8.78 8.81
CA GLU A 131 15.95 -8.51 8.11
C GLU A 131 16.22 -7.28 7.23
N ALA A 132 16.27 -7.47 5.91
CA ALA A 132 16.43 -6.37 4.95
C ALA A 132 16.03 -6.86 3.55
N SER A 133 14.73 -6.93 3.29
CA SER A 133 14.20 -7.15 1.95
C SER A 133 13.97 -5.81 1.23
N MET A 134 14.52 -5.69 0.02
CA MET A 134 14.17 -4.61 -0.91
C MET A 134 12.87 -4.97 -1.63
N PHE A 135 12.00 -4.00 -1.83
CA PHE A 135 10.70 -4.15 -2.48
C PHE A 135 10.47 -3.06 -3.52
N ASN A 136 9.53 -3.28 -4.45
CA ASN A 136 9.17 -2.29 -5.48
C ASN A 136 10.37 -1.75 -6.27
N LEU A 137 11.35 -2.62 -6.52
CA LEU A 137 12.54 -2.31 -7.31
C LEU A 137 12.11 -1.81 -8.68
N ASP A 138 12.70 -0.71 -9.12
CA ASP A 138 12.48 -0.22 -10.47
C ASP A 138 13.24 -1.12 -11.46
N PRO A 139 12.58 -1.60 -12.53
CA PRO A 139 13.20 -2.52 -13.48
C PRO A 139 14.52 -1.99 -14.05
N ASP A 140 14.62 -0.68 -14.24
CA ASP A 140 15.80 -0.03 -14.82
C ASP A 140 16.90 0.21 -13.77
N PHE A 141 16.69 -0.16 -12.51
CA PHE A 141 17.66 0.09 -11.43
C PHE A 141 18.87 -0.86 -11.50
N LEU A 142 18.65 -2.10 -11.92
CA LEU A 142 19.72 -3.08 -12.09
C LEU A 142 20.30 -3.01 -13.51
N PRO A 143 21.60 -3.32 -13.70
CA PRO A 143 22.20 -3.41 -15.03
C PRO A 143 21.52 -4.47 -15.90
N GLU A 144 21.56 -4.30 -17.22
CA GLU A 144 21.16 -5.35 -18.16
C GLU A 144 21.97 -6.64 -17.91
N ASN A 145 21.31 -7.79 -18.02
CA ASN A 145 21.88 -9.12 -17.76
C ASN A 145 22.44 -9.33 -16.34
N TRP A 146 22.00 -8.57 -15.34
CA TRP A 146 22.46 -8.73 -13.95
C TRP A 146 22.32 -10.17 -13.42
N SER A 147 21.30 -10.91 -13.84
CA SER A 147 21.11 -12.32 -13.45
C SER A 147 22.16 -13.28 -14.04
N GLU A 148 22.79 -12.91 -15.16
CA GLU A 148 23.83 -13.71 -15.83
C GLU A 148 25.24 -13.26 -15.41
N VAL A 149 25.41 -11.98 -15.06
CA VAL A 149 26.69 -11.37 -14.68
C VAL A 149 27.06 -11.64 -13.22
N TYR A 150 26.08 -11.98 -12.37
CA TYR A 150 26.29 -12.17 -10.94
C TYR A 150 25.81 -13.56 -10.50
N GLU A 151 26.70 -14.56 -10.44
CA GLU A 151 26.51 -15.78 -9.62
C GLU A 151 26.55 -15.45 -8.10
N VAL A 152 25.98 -14.31 -7.71
CA VAL A 152 25.91 -13.81 -6.35
C VAL A 152 24.54 -14.14 -5.82
N ASP A 153 24.49 -14.71 -4.61
CA ASP A 153 23.25 -14.86 -3.84
C ASP A 153 22.47 -13.52 -3.86
N VAL A 154 21.33 -13.50 -4.54
CA VAL A 154 20.46 -12.33 -4.73
C VAL A 154 20.10 -11.70 -3.38
N THR A 155 19.96 -12.55 -2.35
CA THR A 155 19.71 -12.14 -0.96
C THR A 155 20.85 -11.29 -0.41
N ARG A 156 22.10 -11.69 -0.68
CA ARG A 156 23.30 -10.96 -0.28
C ARG A 156 23.41 -9.61 -0.99
N LEU A 157 23.10 -9.57 -2.28
CA LEU A 157 23.11 -8.33 -3.08
C LEU A 157 22.11 -7.30 -2.54
N PHE A 158 20.83 -7.68 -2.40
CA PHE A 158 19.79 -6.76 -1.91
C PHE A 158 20.02 -6.32 -0.46
N ARG A 159 20.56 -7.20 0.39
CA ARG A 159 20.97 -6.83 1.74
C ARG A 159 22.06 -5.75 1.71
N ASP A 160 23.14 -5.97 0.95
CA ASP A 160 24.28 -5.06 0.92
C ASP A 160 23.92 -3.71 0.25
N LEU A 161 23.00 -3.72 -0.73
CA LEU A 161 22.38 -2.50 -1.29
C LEU A 161 21.54 -1.75 -0.24
N SER A 162 20.61 -2.44 0.45
CA SER A 162 19.80 -1.83 1.52
C SER A 162 20.66 -1.19 2.61
N ILE A 163 21.77 -1.85 2.99
CA ILE A 163 22.76 -1.30 3.94
C ILE A 163 23.44 -0.05 3.39
N ALA A 164 23.91 -0.11 2.14
CA ALA A 164 24.62 1.00 1.52
C ALA A 164 23.76 2.26 1.44
N PHE A 165 22.48 2.14 1.04
CA PHE A 165 21.54 3.26 0.97
C PHE A 165 21.21 3.84 2.35
N ARG A 166 20.90 2.98 3.35
CA ARG A 166 20.63 3.43 4.73
C ARG A 166 21.81 4.19 5.34
N GLN A 167 23.05 3.77 5.04
CA GLN A 167 24.26 4.43 5.53
C GLN A 167 24.67 5.66 4.72
N LEU A 168 24.39 5.69 3.41
CA LEU A 168 24.68 6.81 2.52
C LEU A 168 23.85 8.04 2.90
N ILE A 169 22.55 7.84 3.10
CA ILE A 169 21.59 8.94 3.30
C ILE A 169 21.71 9.52 4.71
N ALA A 170 22.10 8.70 5.70
CA ALA A 170 22.48 9.15 7.03
C ALA A 170 23.57 10.24 7.06
N HIS A 171 24.33 10.39 5.97
CA HIS A 171 25.45 11.34 5.90
C HIS A 171 25.25 12.45 4.84
N VAL A 172 24.30 12.34 3.90
CA VAL A 172 24.32 13.17 2.66
C VAL A 172 22.96 13.77 2.25
N ASN A 173 21.87 13.55 2.99
CA ASN A 173 20.58 14.16 2.62
C ASN A 173 20.44 15.60 3.15
N SER A 174 21.04 16.56 2.45
CA SER A 174 20.94 18.00 2.73
C SER A 174 20.18 18.76 1.65
N GLN A 175 19.27 18.11 0.94
CA GLN A 175 18.45 18.82 -0.04
C GLN A 175 17.58 19.85 0.70
N ASN A 176 17.56 21.09 0.20
CA ASN A 176 16.59 22.12 0.58
C ASN A 176 15.20 21.72 0.06
N LEU A 177 14.69 20.59 0.53
CA LEU A 177 13.35 20.14 0.25
C LEU A 177 12.41 21.17 0.86
N SER A 178 11.51 21.70 0.04
CA SER A 178 10.41 22.52 0.49
C SER A 178 9.12 21.74 0.35
N LYS A 179 8.16 22.01 1.24
CA LYS A 179 6.79 21.53 1.05
C LYS A 179 6.28 22.01 -0.32
N GLY A 180 5.57 21.14 -1.03
CA GLY A 180 5.10 21.43 -2.37
C GLY A 180 5.30 20.28 -3.35
N ASN A 181 4.94 20.53 -4.61
CA ASN A 181 5.01 19.54 -5.66
C ASN A 181 6.47 19.22 -5.99
N ILE A 182 6.78 17.93 -6.06
CA ILE A 182 8.07 17.42 -6.49
C ILE A 182 7.86 16.54 -7.71
N LYS A 183 8.62 16.81 -8.77
CA LYS A 183 8.71 15.91 -9.92
C LYS A 183 9.72 14.83 -9.61
N ILE A 184 9.35 13.57 -9.80
CA ILE A 184 10.21 12.42 -9.53
C ILE A 184 10.59 11.81 -10.86
N SER A 185 11.89 11.69 -11.09
CA SER A 185 12.46 11.06 -12.29
C SER A 185 12.47 9.56 -12.18
N LYS A 186 12.83 9.01 -11.01
CA LYS A 186 12.96 7.58 -10.77
C LYS A 186 12.67 7.24 -9.32
N VAL A 187 12.02 6.11 -9.09
CA VAL A 187 11.96 5.46 -7.78
C VAL A 187 12.99 4.35 -7.83
N LEU A 188 13.90 4.23 -6.87
CA LEU A 188 14.94 3.19 -6.90
C LEU A 188 14.37 1.89 -6.35
N PHE A 189 13.94 1.93 -5.08
CA PHE A 189 13.27 0.83 -4.38
C PHE A 189 12.66 1.34 -3.08
N SER A 190 11.95 0.44 -2.39
CA SER A 190 11.45 0.61 -1.03
C SER A 190 11.97 -0.45 -0.08
N THR A 191 11.96 -0.16 1.21
CA THR A 191 12.44 -1.04 2.28
C THR A 191 11.30 -1.51 3.18
N GLU A 192 11.55 -2.54 3.97
CA GLU A 192 10.64 -3.03 5.01
C GLU A 192 10.20 -1.94 6.03
N ASP A 193 11.03 -0.91 6.24
CA ASP A 193 10.72 0.24 7.10
C ASP A 193 9.66 1.21 6.52
N LEU A 194 9.05 0.87 5.36
CA LEU A 194 8.09 1.67 4.59
C LEU A 194 8.66 2.97 3.97
N HIS A 195 9.97 3.09 3.91
CA HIS A 195 10.66 4.15 3.17
C HIS A 195 10.85 3.76 1.72
N ALA A 196 10.90 4.76 0.85
CA ALA A 196 11.36 4.63 -0.52
C ALA A 196 12.52 5.58 -0.80
N TYR A 197 13.33 5.22 -1.79
CA TYR A 197 14.44 6.03 -2.28
C TYR A 197 14.11 6.54 -3.67
N VAL A 198 14.11 7.85 -3.88
CA VAL A 198 13.67 8.49 -5.12
C VAL A 198 14.69 9.51 -5.64
N ILE A 199 14.66 9.77 -6.95
CA ILE A 199 15.47 10.79 -7.61
C ILE A 199 14.54 11.90 -8.13
N PRO A 200 14.62 13.14 -7.62
CA PRO A 200 13.88 14.28 -8.14
C PRO A 200 14.32 14.66 -9.56
N LYS A 201 13.36 15.02 -10.42
CA LYS A 201 13.61 15.44 -11.81
C LYS A 201 14.24 16.84 -11.92
N GLU A 202 14.02 17.69 -10.92
CA GLU A 202 14.53 19.08 -10.91
C GLU A 202 16.01 19.16 -10.59
N PHE A 203 16.61 18.06 -10.12
CA PHE A 203 18.03 17.99 -9.92
C PHE A 203 18.75 18.03 -11.28
N ASN A 204 19.51 19.08 -11.54
CA ASN A 204 20.28 19.21 -12.77
C ASN A 204 21.49 18.27 -12.73
N MET A 205 21.23 17.01 -13.07
CA MET A 205 22.18 15.92 -13.12
C MET A 205 23.44 16.29 -13.90
N ARG A 206 23.29 16.78 -15.13
CA ARG A 206 24.42 17.13 -15.99
C ARG A 206 25.31 18.20 -15.36
N LYS A 207 24.72 19.24 -14.77
CA LYS A 207 25.47 20.30 -14.10
C LYS A 207 26.17 19.79 -12.84
N ALA A 208 25.52 18.95 -12.04
CA ALA A 208 26.13 18.35 -10.86
C ALA A 208 27.35 17.50 -11.23
N LEU A 209 27.21 16.67 -12.27
CA LEU A 209 28.28 15.82 -12.80
C LEU A 209 29.44 16.63 -13.37
N LEU A 210 29.16 17.70 -14.13
CA LEU A 210 30.17 18.63 -14.65
C LEU A 210 30.91 19.35 -13.53
N ASN A 211 30.18 19.90 -12.56
CA ASN A 211 30.76 20.61 -11.41
C ASN A 211 31.65 19.67 -10.60
N PHE A 212 31.17 18.46 -10.29
CA PHE A 212 31.95 17.46 -9.59
C PHE A 212 33.21 17.10 -10.37
N SER A 213 33.09 16.82 -11.68
CA SER A 213 34.23 16.49 -12.52
C SER A 213 35.27 17.61 -12.53
N HIS A 214 34.84 18.87 -12.66
CA HIS A 214 35.71 20.04 -12.61
C HIS A 214 36.37 20.21 -11.23
N ASP A 215 35.61 20.10 -10.15
CA ASP A 215 36.12 20.24 -8.79
C ASP A 215 37.13 19.15 -8.45
N PHE A 216 36.83 17.90 -8.81
CA PHE A 216 37.73 16.78 -8.59
C PHE A 216 38.99 16.89 -9.44
N GLU A 217 38.88 17.30 -10.71
CA GLU A 217 40.04 17.53 -11.58
C GLU A 217 40.94 18.64 -11.05
N ARG A 218 40.36 19.74 -10.56
CA ARG A 218 41.10 20.82 -9.89
C ARG A 218 41.84 20.32 -8.66
N VAL A 219 41.21 19.47 -7.85
CA VAL A 219 41.82 18.89 -6.65
C VAL A 219 42.94 17.93 -7.01
N LEU A 220 42.78 17.15 -8.08
CA LEU A 220 43.78 16.23 -8.58
C LEU A 220 45.02 16.96 -9.13
N ASN A 221 44.81 18.11 -9.78
CA ASN A 221 45.86 18.92 -10.41
C ASN A 221 46.51 19.96 -9.49
N GLN A 222 45.99 20.16 -8.27
CA GLN A 222 46.66 20.98 -7.27
C GLN A 222 47.90 20.26 -6.71
N PRO A 223 49.02 20.97 -6.43
CA PRO A 223 50.17 20.37 -5.75
C PRO A 223 49.75 19.94 -4.35
N GLN A 224 49.43 18.66 -4.18
CA GLN A 224 48.92 18.14 -2.93
C GLN A 224 50.04 17.78 -1.96
N ASP A 225 49.86 18.17 -0.70
CA ASP A 225 50.48 17.54 0.47
C ASP A 225 49.99 16.09 0.53
N ARG A 226 50.84 15.17 0.06
CA ARG A 226 50.57 13.72 -0.07
C ARG A 226 50.15 13.06 1.26
N SER A 227 50.27 13.74 2.39
CA SER A 227 49.79 13.27 3.70
C SER A 227 48.26 13.28 3.86
N LYS A 228 47.52 14.03 3.03
CA LYS A 228 46.05 14.16 3.12
C LYS A 228 45.28 13.29 2.11
N CYS A 229 45.96 12.76 1.11
CA CYS A 229 45.45 11.71 0.24
C CYS A 229 46.08 10.38 0.67
N MET A 230 45.31 9.47 1.27
CA MET A 230 45.84 8.15 1.61
C MET A 230 46.46 7.49 0.36
N PRO A 231 47.71 6.99 0.45
CA PRO A 231 48.34 6.27 -0.65
C PRO A 231 47.50 5.03 -1.00
N PHE A 232 47.31 4.79 -2.30
CA PHE A 232 46.54 3.65 -2.84
C PHE A 232 47.31 2.32 -2.81
N SER A 233 48.55 2.35 -2.33
CA SER A 233 49.47 1.21 -2.31
C SER A 233 49.72 0.78 -0.86
N GLU A 234 48.98 -0.24 -0.42
CA GLU A 234 49.42 -1.31 0.49
C GLU A 234 48.16 -1.96 1.11
N ALA A 235 47.92 -3.23 0.76
CA ALA A 235 46.89 -4.14 1.31
C ALA A 235 45.49 -3.53 1.50
N PHE A 236 44.64 -3.60 0.46
CA PHE A 236 43.21 -3.23 0.44
C PHE A 236 42.51 -3.46 1.79
N PRO A 237 42.34 -2.42 2.63
CA PRO A 237 41.77 -2.63 3.95
C PRO A 237 40.27 -2.88 3.83
N LYS A 238 39.71 -3.68 4.74
CA LYS A 238 38.25 -3.83 4.93
C LYS A 238 37.49 -2.50 5.14
N LEU A 239 38.23 -1.40 5.32
CA LEU A 239 37.73 -0.03 5.33
C LEU A 239 37.12 0.40 3.98
N PHE A 240 37.70 0.02 2.83
CA PHE A 240 37.24 0.46 1.49
C PHE A 240 35.83 -0.01 1.14
N LEU A 241 35.36 -1.10 1.77
CA LEU A 241 33.99 -1.63 1.65
C LEU A 241 32.91 -0.66 2.18
N ARG A 242 33.29 0.50 2.74
CA ARG A 242 32.37 1.49 3.34
C ARG A 242 32.65 2.95 2.95
N VAL A 243 33.56 3.20 2.00
CA VAL A 243 34.05 4.55 1.68
C VAL A 243 33.52 5.01 0.31
N ASN A 244 33.26 6.30 0.18
CA ASN A 244 32.92 6.89 -1.10
C ASN A 244 34.17 6.98 -1.99
N VAL A 245 34.05 6.58 -3.25
CA VAL A 245 35.11 6.53 -4.25
C VAL A 245 34.74 7.37 -5.48
N VAL A 246 35.69 7.52 -6.40
CA VAL A 246 35.49 8.18 -7.68
C VAL A 246 35.77 7.20 -8.80
N LEU A 247 34.81 7.01 -9.71
CA LEU A 247 34.98 6.24 -10.94
C LEU A 247 35.55 7.12 -12.04
N CYS A 248 36.46 6.56 -12.83
CA CYS A 248 37.13 7.16 -13.97
C CYS A 248 37.04 6.18 -15.14
N LEU A 249 35.97 6.29 -15.92
CA LEU A 249 35.72 5.44 -17.08
C LEU A 249 35.79 6.28 -18.36
N GLU A 250 36.28 5.70 -19.46
CA GLU A 250 36.44 6.41 -20.73
C GLU A 250 35.11 6.93 -21.28
N GLU A 251 34.04 6.15 -21.14
CA GLU A 251 32.66 6.50 -21.53
C GLU A 251 32.17 7.82 -20.90
N PHE A 252 32.66 8.21 -19.72
CA PHE A 252 32.25 9.48 -19.12
C PHE A 252 32.73 10.69 -19.91
N ALA A 253 33.85 10.55 -20.64
CA ALA A 253 34.40 11.59 -21.50
C ALA A 253 33.45 11.91 -22.66
N GLU A 254 32.75 10.90 -23.18
CA GLU A 254 31.73 11.07 -24.23
C GLU A 254 30.57 11.96 -23.74
N GLU A 255 30.26 11.91 -22.43
CA GLU A 255 29.25 12.75 -21.77
C GLU A 255 29.76 14.17 -21.41
N LYS A 256 30.99 14.52 -21.83
CA LYS A 256 31.72 15.76 -21.46
C LYS A 256 32.06 15.87 -19.98
N THR A 257 32.23 14.75 -19.31
CA THR A 257 32.64 14.68 -17.90
C THR A 257 33.80 13.69 -17.78
N LYS A 258 34.46 13.58 -16.63
CA LYS A 258 35.57 12.60 -16.47
C LYS A 258 35.45 11.73 -15.25
N TYR A 259 34.75 12.21 -14.23
CA TYR A 259 34.69 11.58 -12.92
C TYR A 259 33.24 11.43 -12.45
N ARG A 260 32.94 10.31 -11.77
CA ARG A 260 31.64 10.06 -11.11
C ARG A 260 31.86 9.73 -9.64
N ARG A 261 31.04 10.29 -8.75
CA ARG A 261 31.02 9.87 -7.34
C ARG A 261 30.33 8.52 -7.24
N ALA A 262 30.96 7.58 -6.57
CA ALA A 262 30.37 6.27 -6.36
C ALA A 262 30.63 5.74 -4.96
N ARG A 263 29.90 4.70 -4.60
CA ARG A 263 30.10 3.94 -3.38
C ARG A 263 30.21 2.48 -3.71
N HIS A 264 31.24 1.84 -3.18
CA HIS A 264 31.40 0.41 -3.31
C HIS A 264 30.25 -0.32 -2.60
N ILE A 265 29.65 -1.31 -3.28
CA ILE A 265 28.56 -2.13 -2.75
C ILE A 265 29.13 -3.48 -2.30
N LEU A 266 29.62 -4.29 -3.23
CA LEU A 266 30.22 -5.59 -2.94
C LEU A 266 31.21 -6.00 -4.04
N SER A 267 32.13 -6.88 -3.67
CA SER A 267 33.04 -7.52 -4.61
C SER A 267 32.39 -8.75 -5.24
N LEU A 268 32.57 -8.92 -6.54
CA LEU A 268 31.99 -10.03 -7.30
C LEU A 268 32.94 -11.24 -7.29
N PRO A 269 32.38 -12.46 -7.34
CA PRO A 269 33.19 -13.68 -7.38
C PRO A 269 34.04 -13.76 -8.65
N TYR A 270 35.20 -14.41 -8.51
CA TYR A 270 36.29 -14.41 -9.48
C TYR A 270 36.11 -15.56 -10.47
N HIS A 271 35.42 -15.34 -11.60
CA HIS A 271 35.38 -16.32 -12.69
C HIS A 271 36.22 -15.83 -13.88
N GLN A 272 37.42 -16.40 -13.95
CA GLN A 272 38.40 -16.46 -15.06
C GLN A 272 38.89 -15.17 -15.75
N TYR A 273 38.31 -13.99 -15.56
CA TYR A 273 38.89 -12.73 -16.07
C TYR A 273 38.57 -11.56 -15.11
N GLU A 274 39.63 -10.89 -14.65
CA GLU A 274 39.71 -9.58 -13.96
C GLU A 274 38.81 -9.31 -12.73
N ARG A 275 39.39 -8.64 -11.71
CA ARG A 275 38.69 -8.34 -10.44
C ARG A 275 37.68 -7.21 -10.65
N ARG A 276 36.39 -7.56 -10.71
CA ARG A 276 35.28 -6.61 -10.84
C ARG A 276 34.54 -6.41 -9.53
N ASP A 277 34.18 -5.16 -9.24
CA ASP A 277 33.39 -4.78 -8.07
C ASP A 277 32.13 -4.03 -8.52
N LEU A 278 31.07 -4.12 -7.72
CA LEU A 278 29.81 -3.41 -7.94
C LEU A 278 29.83 -2.05 -7.21
N TYR A 279 29.58 -0.98 -7.94
CA TYR A 279 29.54 0.39 -7.42
C TYR A 279 28.18 1.04 -7.67
N LEU A 280 27.69 1.80 -6.70
CA LEU A 280 26.53 2.69 -6.82
C LEU A 280 27.00 4.10 -7.12
N GLU A 281 26.64 4.65 -8.26
CA GLU A 281 26.83 6.07 -8.56
C GLU A 281 25.91 6.93 -7.70
N LEU A 282 26.50 7.82 -6.90
CA LEU A 282 25.77 8.63 -5.91
C LEU A 282 24.95 9.75 -6.55
N ASP A 283 25.37 10.17 -7.74
CA ASP A 283 24.70 11.19 -8.52
C ASP A 283 23.56 10.59 -9.33
N THR A 284 23.76 9.48 -10.02
CA THR A 284 22.75 8.97 -10.97
C THR A 284 21.84 7.90 -10.37
N GLY A 285 22.25 7.28 -9.26
CA GLY A 285 21.61 6.08 -8.71
C GLY A 285 21.81 4.83 -9.56
N VAL A 286 22.73 4.86 -10.54
CA VAL A 286 23.05 3.73 -11.42
C VAL A 286 24.04 2.81 -10.74
N LEU A 287 23.83 1.50 -10.87
CA LEU A 287 24.79 0.49 -10.47
C LEU A 287 25.73 0.17 -11.64
N ARG A 288 27.05 0.15 -11.39
CA ARG A 288 28.06 -0.22 -12.39
C ARG A 288 28.96 -1.31 -11.89
N VAL A 289 29.24 -2.26 -12.78
CA VAL A 289 30.34 -3.20 -12.63
C VAL A 289 31.59 -2.54 -13.18
N VAL A 290 32.61 -2.41 -12.33
CA VAL A 290 33.87 -1.80 -12.74
C VAL A 290 35.00 -2.73 -12.37
N GLU A 291 35.93 -2.93 -13.32
CA GLU A 291 37.21 -3.53 -13.01
C GLU A 291 38.02 -2.56 -12.13
N THR A 292 38.31 -2.96 -10.90
CA THR A 292 38.93 -2.06 -9.92
C THR A 292 40.45 -1.98 -10.12
N SER A 293 40.92 -0.85 -10.66
CA SER A 293 42.33 -0.50 -10.79
C SER A 293 42.59 0.95 -10.37
N ALA A 294 43.86 1.33 -10.21
CA ALA A 294 44.22 2.72 -9.93
C ALA A 294 43.86 3.70 -11.08
N ALA A 295 43.64 3.18 -12.29
CA ALA A 295 43.20 3.95 -13.44
C ALA A 295 41.69 4.22 -13.39
N THR A 296 40.90 3.21 -13.00
CA THR A 296 39.44 3.23 -13.07
C THR A 296 38.75 3.68 -11.77
N VAL A 297 39.39 3.50 -10.61
CA VAL A 297 38.83 3.84 -9.30
C VAL A 297 39.84 4.64 -8.47
N ARG A 298 39.39 5.77 -7.91
CA ARG A 298 40.21 6.66 -7.08
C ARG A 298 39.54 6.96 -5.75
N ALA A 299 40.34 7.29 -4.73
CA ALA A 299 39.81 7.71 -3.43
C ALA A 299 39.13 9.08 -3.55
N MET A 300 37.92 9.21 -2.99
CA MET A 300 37.26 10.52 -2.92
C MET A 300 37.76 11.32 -1.71
N PRO A 301 38.19 12.58 -1.90
CA PRO A 301 38.44 13.49 -0.79
C PRO A 301 37.21 13.64 0.11
N GLN A 302 37.45 13.61 1.42
CA GLN A 302 36.37 13.61 2.40
C GLN A 302 35.44 14.84 2.28
N PHE A 303 35.96 16.00 1.87
CA PHE A 303 35.13 17.20 1.69
C PHE A 303 34.18 17.11 0.48
N LEU A 304 34.54 16.36 -0.57
CA LEU A 304 33.66 16.09 -1.73
C LEU A 304 32.62 15.01 -1.40
N ALA A 305 32.92 14.12 -0.44
CA ALA A 305 31.95 13.19 0.11
C ALA A 305 30.78 13.88 0.84
N TYR A 306 30.94 15.14 1.25
CA TYR A 306 29.90 15.94 1.90
C TYR A 306 29.00 16.70 0.93
N GLN A 307 29.24 16.61 -0.39
CA GLN A 307 28.38 17.27 -1.36
C GLN A 307 27.01 16.55 -1.44
N PRO A 308 25.88 17.29 -1.50
CA PRO A 308 24.55 16.71 -1.54
C PRO A 308 24.37 15.71 -2.68
N THR A 309 23.50 14.71 -2.48
CA THR A 309 23.10 13.75 -3.52
C THR A 309 21.66 14.01 -3.98
N PRO A 310 21.34 13.69 -5.24
CA PRO A 310 19.96 13.73 -5.73
C PRO A 310 19.06 12.66 -5.13
N ILE A 311 19.62 11.58 -4.59
CA ILE A 311 18.84 10.50 -3.98
C ILE A 311 18.23 10.99 -2.66
N VAL A 312 16.90 10.91 -2.55
CA VAL A 312 16.12 11.35 -1.39
C VAL A 312 15.43 10.15 -0.76
N GLU A 313 15.54 10.02 0.56
CA GLU A 313 14.71 9.11 1.36
C GLU A 313 13.35 9.76 1.63
N VAL A 314 12.29 9.05 1.28
CA VAL A 314 10.92 9.51 1.43
C VAL A 314 10.06 8.48 2.15
N ARG A 315 9.02 8.94 2.83
CA ARG A 315 7.92 8.12 3.33
C ARG A 315 6.64 8.49 2.64
N PHE A 316 5.64 7.63 2.73
CA PHE A 316 4.32 7.90 2.18
C PHE A 316 3.32 8.23 3.27
N GLN A 317 2.57 9.31 3.07
CA GLN A 317 1.59 9.77 4.03
C GLN A 317 0.47 8.73 4.19
N GLY A 318 0.33 8.19 5.40
CA GLY A 318 -0.71 7.22 5.73
C GLY A 318 -0.35 5.77 5.44
N ALA A 319 0.81 5.48 4.85
CA ALA A 319 1.27 4.12 4.60
C ALA A 319 1.60 3.39 5.91
N LYS A 320 0.98 2.22 6.10
CA LYS A 320 1.17 1.32 7.25
C LYS A 320 1.65 -0.07 6.84
N THR A 321 1.43 -0.46 5.58
CA THR A 321 1.90 -1.74 5.03
C THR A 321 2.75 -1.53 3.79
N GLN A 322 3.42 -2.60 3.36
CA GLN A 322 4.19 -2.57 2.12
C GLN A 322 3.29 -2.44 0.88
N GLU A 323 2.03 -2.90 0.94
CA GLU A 323 1.06 -2.66 -0.15
C GLU A 323 0.74 -1.17 -0.31
N ASP A 324 0.60 -0.43 0.78
CA ASP A 324 0.39 1.02 0.73
C ASP A 324 1.53 1.72 -0.01
N VAL A 325 2.76 1.39 0.36
CA VAL A 325 3.98 1.89 -0.28
C VAL A 325 3.97 1.58 -1.78
N THR A 326 3.57 0.36 -2.16
CA THR A 326 3.43 -0.05 -3.56
C THR A 326 2.42 0.81 -4.32
N MET A 327 1.25 1.08 -3.74
CA MET A 327 0.23 1.95 -4.37
C MET A 327 0.77 3.38 -4.61
N HIS A 328 1.46 3.94 -3.63
CA HIS A 328 2.07 5.27 -3.76
C HIS A 328 3.14 5.31 -4.84
N ILE A 329 4.01 4.30 -4.90
CA ILE A 329 5.06 4.18 -5.93
C ILE A 329 4.45 4.05 -7.32
N ASN A 330 3.40 3.23 -7.48
CA ASN A 330 2.72 3.07 -8.77
C ASN A 330 2.09 4.39 -9.25
N SER A 331 1.51 5.18 -8.34
CA SER A 331 1.03 6.52 -8.67
C SER A 331 2.17 7.46 -9.10
N ILE A 332 3.33 7.41 -8.44
CA ILE A 332 4.50 8.20 -8.84
C ILE A 332 5.00 7.77 -10.20
N ARG A 333 5.08 6.46 -10.49
CA ARG A 333 5.47 5.94 -11.80
C ARG A 333 4.52 6.38 -12.90
N ALA A 334 3.22 6.38 -12.64
CA ALA A 334 2.20 6.81 -13.59
C ALA A 334 2.23 8.33 -13.87
N THR A 335 2.47 9.14 -12.84
CA THR A 335 2.32 10.61 -12.92
C THR A 335 3.64 11.37 -13.06
N GLY A 336 4.76 10.76 -12.67
CA GLY A 336 6.06 11.39 -12.49
C GLY A 336 6.09 12.46 -11.39
N GLN A 337 5.08 12.52 -10.51
CA GLN A 337 4.89 13.61 -9.55
C GLN A 337 4.42 13.12 -8.18
N ALA A 338 4.80 13.84 -7.13
CA ALA A 338 4.30 13.69 -5.78
C ALA A 338 4.19 15.05 -5.08
N LEU A 339 3.49 15.10 -3.95
CA LEU A 339 3.41 16.29 -3.09
C LEU A 339 4.15 16.04 -1.78
N ILE A 340 5.16 16.85 -1.46
CA ILE A 340 5.80 16.87 -0.14
C ILE A 340 4.87 17.57 0.84
N THR A 341 4.27 16.83 1.77
CA THR A 341 3.31 17.34 2.76
C THR A 341 3.99 17.78 4.06
N SER A 342 4.94 16.98 4.53
CA SER A 342 5.82 17.33 5.65
C SER A 342 7.26 16.91 5.36
N ILE A 343 8.17 17.47 6.15
CA ILE A 343 9.58 17.08 6.18
C ILE A 343 9.87 16.77 7.63
N ASP A 344 10.12 15.50 7.89
CA ASP A 344 10.37 15.01 9.24
C ASP A 344 11.86 15.04 9.48
N ARG A 345 12.30 15.93 10.37
CA ARG A 345 13.69 15.98 10.81
C ARG A 345 13.93 14.95 11.89
N THR A 346 14.68 13.90 11.57
CA THR A 346 15.10 12.92 12.58
C THR A 346 16.55 13.14 12.97
N ASP A 347 16.78 13.52 14.23
CA ASP A 347 18.12 13.61 14.81
C ASP A 347 18.60 12.21 15.21
N ARG A 348 19.42 11.60 14.35
CA ARG A 348 19.96 10.25 14.58
C ARG A 348 21.08 10.23 15.62
N THR A 349 21.50 11.36 16.21
CA THR A 349 22.43 11.33 17.34
C THR A 349 21.81 10.69 18.59
N ARG A 350 20.52 10.93 18.85
CA ARG A 350 19.81 10.43 20.05
C ARG A 350 19.57 8.92 20.05
N THR A 351 19.57 8.28 18.88
CA THR A 351 19.32 6.84 18.75
C THR A 351 20.62 6.02 18.68
N TRP A 352 21.78 6.67 18.55
CA TRP A 352 23.05 5.98 18.36
C TRP A 352 23.83 5.72 19.66
N ASP A 353 23.62 6.49 20.73
CA ASP A 353 24.26 6.20 22.01
C ASP A 353 23.33 6.38 23.22
N GLY A 354 23.12 5.29 23.95
CA GLY A 354 22.57 5.33 25.32
C GLY A 354 23.55 5.96 26.32
N SER A 355 24.24 7.05 25.96
CA SER A 355 25.24 7.70 26.79
C SER A 355 24.82 9.16 27.07
N PRO A 356 24.44 9.49 28.31
CA PRO A 356 24.17 10.86 28.69
C PRO A 356 25.51 11.52 29.04
N LYS A 357 26.13 12.27 28.11
CA LYS A 357 26.93 13.48 28.40
C LYS A 357 27.52 14.14 27.13
N LYS A 358 26.94 15.30 26.80
CA LYS A 358 27.51 16.53 26.22
C LYS A 358 28.84 16.44 25.41
N ARG A 359 28.78 16.91 24.16
CA ARG A 359 29.44 18.16 23.69
C ARG A 359 29.05 18.46 22.23
N ASN A 360 28.44 19.63 22.02
CA ASN A 360 28.33 20.44 20.80
C ASN A 360 28.84 19.85 19.45
N PHE A 361 28.28 18.75 18.97
CA PHE A 361 28.29 18.44 17.53
C PHE A 361 27.09 19.18 16.92
N LYS A 362 27.32 20.40 16.44
CA LYS A 362 26.31 21.18 15.72
C LYS A 362 25.90 20.42 14.44
N HIS A 363 24.70 19.83 14.42
CA HIS A 363 23.77 19.83 13.26
C HIS A 363 23.97 18.85 12.07
N TRP A 364 24.79 17.80 12.16
CA TRP A 364 25.09 16.95 10.97
C TRP A 364 24.38 15.58 10.91
N CYS A 365 23.54 15.24 11.88
CA CYS A 365 22.85 13.93 11.94
C CYS A 365 21.33 14.05 11.79
N THR A 366 20.84 15.22 11.39
CA THR A 366 19.42 15.46 11.09
C THR A 366 19.17 15.06 9.65
N LEU A 367 18.47 13.96 9.46
CA LEU A 367 18.00 13.53 8.14
C LEU A 367 16.60 14.10 7.95
N ASP A 368 16.43 14.91 6.92
CA ASP A 368 15.15 15.45 6.49
C ASP A 368 14.47 14.38 5.62
N THR A 369 13.55 13.61 6.20
CA THR A 369 12.75 12.62 5.45
C THR A 369 11.51 13.32 4.90
N ALA A 370 11.35 13.37 3.58
CA ALA A 370 10.14 13.95 2.98
C ALA A 370 8.97 12.98 3.12
N VAL A 371 7.82 13.48 3.56
CA VAL A 371 6.57 12.72 3.56
C VAL A 371 5.81 13.09 2.29
N LEU A 372 5.67 12.11 1.40
CA LEU A 372 5.01 12.26 0.11
C LEU A 372 3.55 11.82 0.19
N ARG A 373 2.70 12.59 -0.48
CA ARG A 373 1.36 12.20 -0.88
C ARG A 373 1.34 12.01 -2.39
N THR A 374 0.55 11.06 -2.88
CA THR A 374 0.34 10.88 -4.32
C THR A 374 -0.18 12.17 -4.94
N TYR A 375 0.35 12.50 -6.13
CA TYR A 375 -0.10 13.67 -6.86
C TYR A 375 -1.47 13.36 -7.50
N LYS A 376 -2.52 14.03 -7.03
CA LYS A 376 -3.82 14.01 -7.72
C LYS A 376 -3.68 14.88 -8.97
N ILE A 377 -3.76 14.27 -10.15
CA ILE A 377 -3.89 15.02 -11.40
C ILE A 377 -5.26 15.69 -11.39
N TYR A 378 -5.28 16.97 -11.01
CA TYR A 378 -6.36 17.85 -11.38
C TYR A 378 -6.05 18.38 -12.78
N THR A 379 -6.91 18.06 -13.75
CA THR A 379 -6.92 18.76 -15.04
C THR A 379 -7.15 20.23 -14.74
N LYS A 380 -6.11 21.05 -14.93
CA LYS A 380 -6.22 22.50 -14.68
C LYS A 380 -7.29 23.05 -15.64
N PRO A 381 -8.41 23.60 -15.15
CA PRO A 381 -9.35 24.26 -16.04
C PRO A 381 -8.59 25.39 -16.74
N LYS A 382 -8.72 25.49 -18.07
CA LYS A 382 -8.05 26.55 -18.84
C LYS A 382 -8.49 27.91 -18.28
N LEU A 383 -7.56 28.86 -18.13
CA LEU A 383 -7.88 30.21 -17.65
C LEU A 383 -8.86 30.96 -18.58
N THR A 384 -8.95 30.56 -19.84
CA THR A 384 -9.99 31.00 -20.80
C THR A 384 -11.41 30.59 -20.40
N ASN A 385 -11.56 29.69 -19.43
CA ASN A 385 -12.86 29.15 -19.02
C ASN A 385 -13.39 29.77 -17.71
N MET A 386 -12.63 30.64 -17.03
CA MET A 386 -13.13 31.29 -15.81
C MET A 386 -13.55 32.74 -16.00
N PHE A 387 -12.92 33.48 -16.92
CA PHE A 387 -13.28 34.87 -17.21
C PHE A 387 -13.04 35.13 -18.70
N CYS A 388 -14.10 35.39 -19.47
CA CYS A 388 -13.88 36.01 -20.78
C CYS A 388 -13.47 37.48 -20.57
N GLU A 389 -12.66 38.03 -21.46
CA GLU A 389 -12.09 39.39 -21.32
C GLU A 389 -13.12 40.52 -21.53
N ASP A 390 -14.40 40.18 -21.65
CA ASP A 390 -15.48 41.15 -21.76
C ASP A 390 -15.92 41.61 -20.38
N LYS A 391 -15.80 42.92 -20.12
CA LYS A 391 -15.98 43.53 -18.79
C LYS A 391 -17.36 43.31 -18.15
N ASP A 392 -18.35 42.85 -18.91
CA ASP A 392 -19.73 42.68 -18.47
C ASP A 392 -20.24 41.22 -18.45
N CYS A 393 -19.39 40.22 -18.72
CA CYS A 393 -19.84 38.82 -18.72
C CYS A 393 -19.93 38.24 -17.29
N ARG A 394 -21.16 38.08 -16.78
CA ARG A 394 -21.47 37.43 -15.48
C ARG A 394 -21.41 35.89 -15.50
N GLY A 395 -20.62 35.28 -16.37
CA GLY A 395 -20.40 33.83 -16.39
C GLY A 395 -21.51 32.97 -17.03
N MET A 396 -22.41 33.55 -17.83
CA MET A 396 -23.46 32.79 -18.54
C MET A 396 -23.09 32.31 -19.95
N CYS A 397 -21.90 32.63 -20.47
CA CYS A 397 -21.50 32.24 -21.84
C CYS A 397 -21.09 30.76 -22.00
N SER A 398 -21.03 29.99 -20.91
CA SER A 398 -20.63 28.57 -20.95
C SER A 398 -21.73 27.61 -21.45
N THR A 399 -22.88 28.10 -21.88
CA THR A 399 -23.95 27.25 -22.41
C THR A 399 -23.66 26.74 -23.81
N GLU A 400 -22.82 27.38 -24.63
CA GLU A 400 -22.59 26.95 -26.03
C GLU A 400 -21.50 25.86 -26.20
N VAL A 401 -20.62 25.66 -25.21
CA VAL A 401 -19.58 24.60 -25.30
C VAL A 401 -20.21 23.19 -25.20
N TYR A 402 -21.35 23.06 -24.54
CA TYR A 402 -22.17 21.85 -24.54
C TYR A 402 -22.85 21.55 -25.90
N TYR A 403 -22.69 22.43 -26.90
CA TYR A 403 -23.34 22.34 -28.22
C TYR A 403 -22.42 21.96 -29.38
N LYS A 404 -21.11 21.80 -29.16
CA LYS A 404 -20.23 21.28 -30.22
C LYS A 404 -20.30 19.75 -30.26
N LYS A 405 -20.71 19.23 -31.42
CA LYS A 405 -20.67 17.79 -31.73
C LYS A 405 -19.21 17.30 -31.57
N PRO A 406 -18.96 16.21 -30.83
CA PRO A 406 -17.61 15.67 -30.70
C PRO A 406 -17.04 15.31 -32.09
N PRO A 407 -15.70 15.34 -32.26
CA PRO A 407 -15.09 14.97 -33.53
C PRO A 407 -15.45 13.52 -33.89
N PRO A 408 -15.56 13.18 -35.19
CA PRO A 408 -15.89 11.82 -35.60
C PRO A 408 -14.80 10.85 -35.14
N LEU A 409 -15.21 9.75 -34.51
CA LEU A 409 -14.32 8.64 -34.16
C LEU A 409 -14.08 7.80 -35.42
N ASP A 410 -13.01 8.15 -36.15
CA ASP A 410 -12.47 7.35 -37.26
C ASP A 410 -11.46 6.33 -36.71
N GLU A 411 -11.98 5.30 -36.06
CA GLU A 411 -11.38 4.00 -35.73
C GLU A 411 -12.51 3.23 -35.03
N VAL A 412 -12.67 1.91 -35.25
CA VAL A 412 -13.81 1.09 -34.76
C VAL A 412 -14.21 1.54 -33.36
N ALA A 413 -15.40 2.17 -33.24
CA ALA A 413 -15.67 3.04 -32.09
C ALA A 413 -15.55 2.24 -30.79
N PRO A 414 -14.81 2.71 -29.76
CA PRO A 414 -14.71 2.05 -28.46
C PRO A 414 -16.07 1.66 -27.85
N ALA A 415 -17.15 2.34 -28.24
CA ALA A 415 -18.53 2.01 -27.88
C ALA A 415 -18.99 0.64 -28.44
N LEU A 416 -18.66 0.28 -29.68
CA LEU A 416 -19.03 -1.01 -30.26
C LEU A 416 -18.27 -2.14 -29.56
N GLU A 417 -16.97 -1.99 -29.35
CA GLU A 417 -16.16 -3.01 -28.66
C GLU A 417 -16.69 -3.29 -27.26
N ARG A 418 -17.01 -2.24 -26.49
CA ARG A 418 -17.60 -2.36 -25.15
C ARG A 418 -18.99 -3.00 -25.16
N LEU A 419 -19.84 -2.66 -26.13
CA LEU A 419 -21.14 -3.31 -26.30
C LEU A 419 -20.99 -4.80 -26.66
N THR A 420 -20.04 -5.12 -27.53
CA THR A 420 -19.73 -6.50 -27.90
C THR A 420 -19.25 -7.30 -26.70
N GLU A 421 -18.36 -6.73 -25.87
CA GLU A 421 -17.86 -7.40 -24.67
C GLU A 421 -18.96 -7.64 -23.63
N LEU A 422 -19.84 -6.66 -23.42
CA LEU A 422 -21.03 -6.84 -22.58
C LEU A 422 -21.93 -7.98 -23.09
N ARG A 423 -22.21 -8.02 -24.40
CA ARG A 423 -23.09 -9.03 -25.01
C ARG A 423 -22.52 -10.44 -24.95
N LYS A 424 -21.20 -10.62 -24.99
CA LYS A 424 -20.58 -11.94 -24.79
C LYS A 424 -20.96 -12.56 -23.45
N GLN A 425 -21.18 -11.72 -22.43
CA GLN A 425 -21.54 -12.23 -21.10
C GLN A 425 -22.94 -12.81 -21.02
N PHE A 426 -23.86 -12.41 -21.91
CA PHE A 426 -25.26 -12.84 -21.89
C PHE A 426 -25.45 -14.35 -22.13
N VAL A 427 -24.46 -14.99 -22.75
CA VAL A 427 -24.45 -16.43 -23.08
C VAL A 427 -23.32 -17.19 -22.39
N SER A 428 -22.58 -16.55 -21.48
CA SER A 428 -21.45 -17.21 -20.82
C SER A 428 -21.93 -18.37 -19.92
N ASP A 429 -21.15 -19.45 -19.84
CA ASP A 429 -21.52 -20.62 -19.03
C ASP A 429 -21.78 -20.26 -17.56
N GLU A 430 -21.04 -19.29 -17.03
CA GLU A 430 -21.26 -18.78 -15.67
C GLU A 430 -22.61 -18.08 -15.54
N MET A 431 -22.99 -17.27 -16.54
CA MET A 431 -24.29 -16.60 -16.59
C MET A 431 -25.43 -17.60 -16.69
N LEU A 432 -25.35 -18.57 -17.61
CA LEU A 432 -26.39 -19.58 -17.81
C LEU A 432 -26.63 -20.41 -16.53
N LYS A 433 -25.59 -20.64 -15.71
CA LYS A 433 -25.74 -21.31 -14.41
C LYS A 433 -26.47 -20.47 -13.36
N GLN A 434 -26.40 -19.14 -13.45
CA GLN A 434 -27.08 -18.22 -12.53
C GLN A 434 -28.54 -17.98 -12.95
N LEU A 435 -28.86 -18.16 -14.24
CA LEU A 435 -30.16 -17.80 -14.78
C LEU A 435 -31.18 -18.95 -14.72
N PRO A 436 -32.48 -18.63 -14.57
CA PRO A 436 -33.54 -19.61 -14.60
C PRO A 436 -33.52 -20.41 -15.91
N ASN A 437 -33.63 -21.74 -15.79
CA ASN A 437 -33.73 -22.69 -16.92
C ASN A 437 -32.52 -22.69 -17.87
N GLY A 438 -31.38 -22.11 -17.49
CA GLY A 438 -30.20 -22.02 -18.36
C GLY A 438 -30.44 -21.17 -19.61
N LEU A 439 -31.38 -20.23 -19.56
CA LEU A 439 -31.68 -19.33 -20.68
C LEU A 439 -30.68 -18.16 -20.71
N PRO A 440 -30.27 -17.69 -21.90
CA PRO A 440 -29.42 -16.52 -22.02
C PRO A 440 -30.15 -15.22 -21.64
N LEU A 441 -29.40 -14.18 -21.29
CA LEU A 441 -29.98 -12.84 -21.12
C LEU A 441 -30.48 -12.31 -22.47
N ALA A 442 -31.77 -11.98 -22.54
CA ALA A 442 -32.34 -11.28 -23.68
C ALA A 442 -32.04 -9.77 -23.64
N GLY A 443 -31.83 -9.22 -22.43
CA GLY A 443 -31.36 -7.86 -22.26
C GLY A 443 -30.80 -7.57 -20.86
N TYR A 444 -30.15 -6.42 -20.74
CA TYR A 444 -29.53 -5.93 -19.51
C TYR A 444 -29.90 -4.46 -19.28
N ILE A 445 -30.35 -4.14 -18.06
CA ILE A 445 -30.66 -2.77 -17.64
C ILE A 445 -29.47 -2.19 -16.88
N LEU A 446 -29.01 -1.01 -17.30
CA LEU A 446 -27.92 -0.27 -16.66
C LEU A 446 -28.30 1.20 -16.44
N PRO A 447 -28.72 1.58 -15.22
CA PRO A 447 -29.05 2.97 -14.87
C PRO A 447 -27.80 3.87 -14.69
N VAL A 448 -27.99 5.18 -14.81
CA VAL A 448 -27.02 6.20 -14.37
C VAL A 448 -27.17 6.41 -12.86
N THR A 449 -26.59 5.51 -12.07
CA THR A 449 -26.64 5.60 -10.60
C THR A 449 -25.56 4.73 -9.96
N ASP A 450 -25.50 4.77 -8.64
CA ASP A 450 -24.71 3.87 -7.80
C ASP A 450 -25.58 3.18 -6.73
N ALA A 451 -24.94 2.45 -5.83
CA ALA A 451 -25.63 1.67 -4.78
C ALA A 451 -26.39 2.52 -3.73
N HIS A 452 -26.27 3.85 -3.80
CA HIS A 452 -26.90 4.80 -2.88
C HIS A 452 -27.81 5.81 -3.60
N GLN A 453 -28.11 5.60 -4.88
CA GLN A 453 -28.98 6.47 -5.67
C GLN A 453 -28.52 7.93 -5.75
N ASN A 454 -27.20 8.15 -5.78
CA ASN A 454 -26.65 9.50 -5.92
C ASN A 454 -26.92 10.08 -7.31
N GLU A 455 -27.39 11.33 -7.36
CA GLU A 455 -27.59 12.09 -8.61
C GLU A 455 -26.29 12.23 -9.42
N ARG A 456 -25.15 12.39 -8.71
CA ARG A 456 -23.82 12.48 -9.32
C ARG A 456 -22.99 11.27 -8.96
N VAL A 457 -22.74 10.45 -9.96
CA VAL A 457 -21.98 9.21 -9.83
C VAL A 457 -20.48 9.50 -10.02
N PRO A 458 -19.60 9.20 -9.06
CA PRO A 458 -18.18 9.42 -9.23
C PRO A 458 -17.60 8.43 -10.26
N GLY A 459 -16.45 8.76 -10.85
CA GLY A 459 -15.87 8.02 -11.97
C GLY A 459 -15.72 6.51 -11.76
N HIS A 460 -15.50 6.06 -10.52
CA HIS A 460 -15.44 4.63 -10.18
C HIS A 460 -16.76 3.88 -10.41
N PHE A 461 -17.92 4.54 -10.32
CA PHE A 461 -19.25 3.92 -10.49
C PHE A 461 -19.93 4.33 -11.80
N ALA A 462 -19.29 5.17 -12.63
CA ALA A 462 -19.85 5.73 -13.86
C ALA A 462 -19.89 4.72 -15.03
N ARG A 463 -20.53 3.57 -14.82
CA ARG A 463 -20.55 2.42 -15.76
C ARG A 463 -21.22 2.75 -17.09
N LEU A 464 -22.35 3.47 -17.06
CA LEU A 464 -23.03 3.84 -18.29
C LEU A 464 -22.21 4.86 -19.11
N LYS A 465 -21.50 5.76 -18.43
CA LYS A 465 -20.54 6.67 -19.09
C LYS A 465 -19.41 5.88 -19.75
N PHE A 466 -18.84 4.90 -19.07
CA PHE A 466 -17.84 4.01 -19.67
C PHE A 466 -18.40 3.27 -20.88
N LEU A 467 -19.60 2.69 -20.77
CA LEU A 467 -20.19 1.89 -21.83
C LEU A 467 -20.61 2.71 -23.07
N SER A 468 -21.19 3.90 -22.87
CA SER A 468 -21.87 4.67 -23.92
C SER A 468 -21.23 6.02 -24.27
N GLY A 469 -20.39 6.57 -23.38
CA GLY A 469 -19.90 7.95 -23.45
C GLY A 469 -20.86 8.99 -22.88
N PHE A 470 -22.07 8.60 -22.46
CA PHE A 470 -23.06 9.53 -21.89
C PHE A 470 -22.64 10.08 -20.53
N GLU A 471 -22.62 11.40 -20.39
CA GLU A 471 -22.23 12.12 -19.18
C GLU A 471 -23.41 12.80 -18.45
N GLY A 472 -24.64 12.58 -18.91
CA GLY A 472 -25.82 13.12 -18.23
C GLY A 472 -26.04 12.48 -16.86
N THR A 473 -26.86 13.13 -16.04
CA THR A 473 -27.12 12.73 -14.64
C THR A 473 -28.34 11.82 -14.49
N VAL A 474 -29.27 11.86 -15.46
CA VAL A 474 -30.52 11.11 -15.40
C VAL A 474 -30.62 10.21 -16.63
N GLY A 475 -30.86 8.92 -16.40
CA GLY A 475 -31.17 7.98 -17.47
C GLY A 475 -30.86 6.53 -17.14
N TYR A 476 -31.21 5.65 -18.06
CA TYR A 476 -30.84 4.25 -18.02
C TYR A 476 -30.68 3.68 -19.42
N ALA A 477 -29.83 2.69 -19.57
CA ALA A 477 -29.68 1.94 -20.80
C ALA A 477 -30.41 0.60 -20.71
N PHE A 478 -31.01 0.20 -21.82
CA PHE A 478 -31.47 -1.15 -22.07
C PHE A 478 -30.69 -1.73 -23.26
N ILE A 479 -29.90 -2.78 -23.00
CA ILE A 479 -29.02 -3.39 -23.98
C ILE A 479 -29.49 -4.81 -24.27
N THR A 480 -29.74 -5.13 -25.53
CA THR A 480 -30.02 -6.49 -26.04
C THR A 480 -28.85 -6.96 -26.91
N PHE A 481 -28.92 -8.19 -27.46
CA PHE A 481 -27.94 -8.65 -28.45
C PHE A 481 -27.87 -7.76 -29.69
N GLU A 482 -28.99 -7.14 -30.07
CA GLU A 482 -29.09 -6.38 -31.32
C GLU A 482 -29.03 -4.87 -31.10
N LYS A 483 -29.62 -4.38 -30.01
CA LYS A 483 -29.84 -2.93 -29.80
C LYS A 483 -29.25 -2.47 -28.48
N ALA A 484 -28.91 -1.19 -28.41
CA ALA A 484 -28.59 -0.49 -27.18
C ALA A 484 -29.39 0.82 -27.18
N ILE A 485 -30.28 0.99 -26.21
CA ILE A 485 -31.16 2.15 -26.13
C ILE A 485 -30.88 2.88 -24.83
N LEU A 486 -30.57 4.16 -24.90
CA LEU A 486 -30.41 5.07 -23.77
C LEU A 486 -31.69 5.88 -23.60
N TYR A 487 -32.37 5.69 -22.48
CA TYR A 487 -33.52 6.47 -22.05
C TYR A 487 -33.05 7.58 -21.12
N THR A 488 -33.48 8.81 -21.37
CA THR A 488 -33.12 9.99 -20.57
C THR A 488 -34.27 11.01 -20.58
N ASP A 489 -34.19 12.05 -19.74
CA ASP A 489 -35.19 13.12 -19.70
C ASP A 489 -34.97 14.16 -20.80
N THR A 490 -35.91 15.10 -20.99
CA THR A 490 -35.78 16.14 -22.02
C THR A 490 -34.53 17.01 -21.85
N GLU A 491 -34.09 17.26 -20.61
CA GLU A 491 -32.90 18.10 -20.34
C GLU A 491 -31.62 17.43 -20.83
N ASN A 492 -31.47 16.13 -20.56
CA ASN A 492 -30.31 15.33 -20.93
C ASN A 492 -30.42 14.73 -22.35
N PHE A 493 -31.60 14.71 -22.98
CA PHE A 493 -31.82 14.14 -24.31
C PHE A 493 -30.88 14.71 -25.37
N LYS A 494 -30.75 16.04 -25.41
CA LYS A 494 -29.84 16.73 -26.36
C LYS A 494 -28.37 16.43 -26.08
N ILE A 495 -28.01 16.19 -24.82
CA ILE A 495 -26.66 15.82 -24.40
C ILE A 495 -26.36 14.40 -24.89
N ALA A 496 -27.28 13.46 -24.61
CA ALA A 496 -27.19 12.08 -25.05
C ALA A 496 -27.03 11.99 -26.57
N GLN A 497 -27.88 12.65 -27.37
CA GLN A 497 -27.81 12.65 -28.84
C GLN A 497 -26.46 13.13 -29.40
N ARG A 498 -25.72 13.95 -28.65
CA ARG A 498 -24.40 14.45 -29.08
C ARG A 498 -23.25 13.54 -28.65
N GLN A 499 -23.38 12.93 -27.48
CA GLN A 499 -22.28 12.19 -26.84
C GLN A 499 -22.24 10.71 -27.24
N VAL A 500 -23.40 10.08 -27.42
CA VAL A 500 -23.45 8.66 -27.79
C VAL A 500 -23.31 8.49 -29.29
N ASP A 501 -22.64 7.42 -29.70
CA ASP A 501 -22.50 7.08 -31.13
C ASP A 501 -23.84 6.55 -31.67
N SER A 502 -24.52 7.38 -32.47
CA SER A 502 -25.83 7.07 -33.04
C SER A 502 -25.85 5.89 -34.01
N ARG A 503 -24.69 5.34 -34.38
CA ARG A 503 -24.59 4.08 -35.15
C ARG A 503 -24.91 2.86 -34.29
N TYR A 504 -24.67 2.94 -32.97
CA TYR A 504 -24.78 1.83 -32.04
C TYR A 504 -25.81 2.06 -30.93
N TRP A 505 -26.10 3.33 -30.62
CA TRP A 505 -27.02 3.75 -29.57
C TRP A 505 -28.22 4.48 -30.14
N GLU A 506 -29.41 4.06 -29.72
CA GLU A 506 -30.64 4.81 -29.88
C GLU A 506 -30.88 5.65 -28.61
N VAL A 507 -31.22 6.92 -28.76
CA VAL A 507 -31.55 7.80 -27.62
C VAL A 507 -33.03 8.09 -27.63
N ARG A 508 -33.70 7.88 -26.50
CA ARG A 508 -35.13 8.16 -26.31
C ARG A 508 -35.39 9.06 -25.12
N ASP A 509 -36.38 9.93 -25.26
CA ASP A 509 -36.88 10.79 -24.19
C ASP A 509 -38.03 10.08 -23.49
N PHE A 510 -37.86 9.72 -22.21
CA PHE A 510 -38.90 9.02 -21.47
C PHE A 510 -40.02 9.95 -20.94
N THR A 511 -39.93 11.26 -21.17
CA THR A 511 -40.94 12.25 -20.72
C THR A 511 -41.98 12.58 -21.79
N ASN A 512 -41.61 12.48 -23.07
CA ASN A 512 -42.44 12.94 -24.20
C ASN A 512 -43.09 11.79 -24.98
N GLU A 513 -42.64 10.54 -24.78
CA GLU A 513 -43.19 9.38 -25.45
C GLU A 513 -44.07 8.55 -24.52
N ASN A 514 -44.97 7.76 -25.11
CA ASN A 514 -45.62 6.64 -24.43
C ASN A 514 -44.61 5.50 -24.21
N THR A 515 -43.39 5.83 -23.76
CA THR A 515 -42.21 4.97 -23.51
C THR A 515 -42.40 3.99 -22.35
N LYS A 516 -43.65 3.65 -22.03
CA LYS A 516 -43.99 2.54 -21.15
C LYS A 516 -43.59 1.24 -21.85
N ASP A 517 -42.32 0.92 -21.64
CA ASP A 517 -41.64 -0.35 -21.81
C ASP A 517 -41.57 -0.85 -23.25
N TRP A 518 -40.84 -0.15 -24.13
CA TRP A 518 -40.47 -0.71 -25.44
C TRP A 518 -39.92 -2.14 -25.33
N TYR A 519 -39.17 -2.45 -24.26
CA TYR A 519 -38.67 -3.80 -23.98
C TYR A 519 -39.79 -4.81 -23.69
N ARG A 520 -40.90 -4.38 -23.07
CA ARG A 520 -42.07 -5.25 -22.86
C ARG A 520 -42.67 -5.67 -24.19
N GLU A 521 -42.74 -4.78 -25.16
CA GLU A 521 -43.31 -5.10 -26.48
C GLU A 521 -42.34 -5.82 -27.40
N SER A 522 -41.04 -5.51 -27.28
CA SER A 522 -40.01 -5.96 -28.20
C SER A 522 -39.34 -7.29 -27.84
N LEU A 523 -39.44 -7.74 -26.58
CA LEU A 523 -38.90 -9.03 -26.18
C LEU A 523 -39.93 -10.15 -26.39
N ALA A 524 -39.41 -11.33 -26.73
CA ALA A 524 -40.20 -12.56 -26.79
C ALA A 524 -40.72 -12.95 -25.40
N GLU A 525 -41.82 -13.69 -25.36
CA GLU A 525 -42.30 -14.29 -24.11
C GLU A 525 -41.20 -15.16 -23.47
N GLU A 526 -41.22 -15.25 -22.14
CA GLU A 526 -40.26 -16.07 -21.37
C GLU A 526 -38.78 -15.62 -21.45
N SER A 527 -38.53 -14.43 -22.00
CA SER A 527 -37.20 -13.81 -22.01
C SER A 527 -36.70 -13.46 -20.60
N VAL A 528 -35.38 -13.42 -20.43
CA VAL A 528 -34.72 -13.00 -19.19
C VAL A 528 -34.08 -11.62 -19.35
N ILE A 529 -34.44 -10.68 -18.48
CA ILE A 529 -33.82 -9.36 -18.37
C ILE A 529 -32.96 -9.33 -17.11
N GLY A 530 -31.66 -9.11 -17.27
CA GLY A 530 -30.71 -8.98 -16.18
C GLY A 530 -30.54 -7.54 -15.70
N PHE A 531 -30.20 -7.37 -14.43
CA PHE A 531 -29.78 -6.07 -13.87
C PHE A 531 -28.88 -6.27 -12.65
N ASP A 532 -28.08 -5.27 -12.31
CA ASP A 532 -27.35 -5.23 -11.04
C ASP A 532 -28.31 -4.81 -9.90
N PRO A 533 -28.58 -5.66 -8.89
CA PRO A 533 -29.55 -5.36 -7.85
C PRO A 533 -29.13 -4.22 -6.92
N THR A 534 -27.86 -3.82 -6.95
CA THR A 534 -27.40 -2.65 -6.17
C THR A 534 -27.85 -1.34 -6.78
N LEU A 535 -28.15 -1.30 -8.09
CA LEU A 535 -28.42 -0.06 -8.83
C LEU A 535 -29.90 0.24 -9.02
N ILE A 536 -30.77 -0.77 -8.94
CA ILE A 536 -32.23 -0.60 -9.07
C ILE A 536 -32.85 -0.55 -7.68
N THR A 537 -33.77 0.39 -7.45
CA THR A 537 -34.49 0.46 -6.17
C THR A 537 -35.39 -0.75 -5.98
N TYR A 538 -35.63 -1.16 -4.73
CA TYR A 538 -36.51 -2.28 -4.44
C TYR A 538 -37.95 -2.02 -4.91
N THR A 539 -38.42 -0.78 -4.77
CA THR A 539 -39.73 -0.32 -5.24
C THR A 539 -39.85 -0.46 -6.77
N ASP A 540 -38.84 -0.01 -7.52
CA ASP A 540 -38.86 -0.09 -8.99
C ASP A 540 -38.67 -1.53 -9.48
N TYR A 541 -37.93 -2.36 -8.75
CA TYR A 541 -37.84 -3.79 -9.00
C TYR A 541 -39.22 -4.45 -8.91
N LEU A 542 -39.96 -4.25 -7.80
CA LEU A 542 -41.27 -4.86 -7.61
C LEU A 542 -42.27 -4.39 -8.69
N LYS A 543 -42.29 -3.09 -9.00
CA LYS A 543 -43.14 -2.52 -10.05
C LYS A 543 -42.82 -3.12 -11.42
N THR A 544 -41.55 -3.15 -11.79
CA THR A 544 -41.08 -3.68 -13.08
C THR A 544 -41.34 -5.19 -13.19
N ALA A 545 -41.10 -5.95 -12.12
CA ALA A 545 -41.37 -7.39 -12.09
C ALA A 545 -42.86 -7.71 -12.28
N ARG A 546 -43.78 -6.95 -11.64
CA ARG A 546 -45.23 -7.09 -11.84
C ARG A 546 -45.65 -6.76 -13.27
N LEU A 547 -45.09 -5.70 -13.82
CA LEU A 547 -45.38 -5.24 -15.18
C LEU A 547 -44.95 -6.27 -16.25
N LEU A 548 -43.83 -6.94 -16.01
CA LEU A 548 -43.27 -7.96 -16.91
C LEU A 548 -43.94 -9.34 -16.76
N LYS A 549 -44.63 -9.59 -15.64
CA LYS A 549 -45.30 -10.87 -15.35
C LYS A 549 -46.31 -11.28 -16.42
N HIS A 550 -47.02 -10.32 -17.03
CA HIS A 550 -48.03 -10.59 -18.07
C HIS A 550 -47.46 -11.31 -19.30
N LYS A 551 -46.19 -11.06 -19.66
CA LYS A 551 -45.50 -11.73 -20.78
C LYS A 551 -44.57 -12.87 -20.33
N ARG A 552 -44.63 -13.26 -19.05
CA ARG A 552 -43.73 -14.25 -18.44
C ARG A 552 -42.25 -13.86 -18.57
N ILE A 553 -41.93 -12.58 -18.73
CA ILE A 553 -40.54 -12.10 -18.80
C ILE A 553 -39.98 -12.10 -17.38
N LEU A 554 -38.81 -12.70 -17.20
CA LEU A 554 -38.14 -12.82 -15.92
C LEU A 554 -37.22 -11.61 -15.71
N PHE A 555 -37.48 -10.83 -14.67
CA PHE A 555 -36.61 -9.73 -14.27
C PHE A 555 -35.66 -10.19 -13.18
N THR A 556 -34.42 -10.50 -13.56
CA THR A 556 -33.52 -11.31 -12.75
C THR A 556 -32.33 -10.49 -12.23
N PRO A 557 -32.12 -10.46 -10.90
CA PRO A 557 -30.95 -9.82 -10.32
C PRO A 557 -29.68 -10.62 -10.64
N ILE A 558 -28.64 -9.93 -11.08
CA ILE A 558 -27.33 -10.50 -11.39
C ILE A 558 -26.33 -10.04 -10.33
N SER A 559 -25.72 -11.02 -9.64
CA SER A 559 -24.90 -10.79 -8.45
C SER A 559 -23.68 -9.88 -8.68
N ARG A 560 -23.14 -9.84 -9.91
CA ARG A 560 -22.05 -8.96 -10.33
C ARG A 560 -22.49 -8.01 -11.43
N ASN A 561 -21.88 -6.84 -11.50
CA ASN A 561 -22.12 -5.93 -12.60
C ASN A 561 -21.32 -6.35 -13.84
N LEU A 562 -22.00 -6.63 -14.94
CA LEU A 562 -21.37 -7.16 -16.16
C LEU A 562 -20.40 -6.17 -16.83
N VAL A 563 -20.53 -4.87 -16.55
CA VAL A 563 -19.60 -3.86 -17.07
C VAL A 563 -18.24 -3.94 -16.39
N ASP A 564 -18.20 -4.40 -15.14
CA ASP A 564 -17.00 -4.36 -14.33
C ASP A 564 -15.93 -5.36 -14.81
N ASP A 565 -16.32 -6.45 -15.49
CA ASP A 565 -15.36 -7.50 -15.89
C ASP A 565 -14.47 -7.10 -17.08
N PHE A 566 -14.89 -6.10 -17.86
CA PHE A 566 -14.14 -5.59 -19.01
C PHE A 566 -13.75 -4.11 -18.88
N TRP A 567 -13.97 -3.51 -17.71
CA TRP A 567 -13.52 -2.16 -17.41
C TRP A 567 -12.13 -2.17 -16.78
N SER A 568 -11.11 -2.41 -17.61
CA SER A 568 -9.71 -2.61 -17.18
C SER A 568 -9.06 -1.37 -16.55
N ASP A 569 -9.45 -0.16 -16.97
CA ASP A 569 -8.94 1.12 -16.49
C ASP A 569 -9.89 1.82 -15.49
N ARG A 570 -10.73 1.05 -14.79
CA ARG A 570 -11.71 1.57 -13.82
C ARG A 570 -11.03 2.49 -12.78
N PRO A 571 -11.47 3.76 -12.65
CA PRO A 571 -10.86 4.70 -11.71
C PRO A 571 -10.91 4.20 -10.26
N PHE A 572 -9.84 4.42 -9.49
CA PHE A 572 -9.86 4.10 -8.07
C PHE A 572 -10.81 5.02 -7.30
N ARG A 573 -11.58 4.46 -6.35
CA ARG A 573 -12.47 5.24 -5.49
C ARG A 573 -11.63 6.14 -4.55
N GLN A 574 -11.78 7.44 -4.71
CA GLN A 574 -11.12 8.42 -3.83
C GLN A 574 -11.93 8.65 -2.56
N GLY A 575 -11.26 9.14 -1.51
CA GLY A 575 -11.93 9.91 -0.45
C GLY A 575 -11.12 9.95 0.84
N ASP A 576 -11.22 11.07 1.56
CA ASP A 576 -10.47 11.32 2.80
C ASP A 576 -11.21 10.75 4.03
N VAL A 577 -10.58 10.85 5.21
CA VAL A 577 -11.24 10.54 6.50
C VAL A 577 -12.43 11.47 6.72
N VAL A 578 -13.49 10.96 7.36
CA VAL A 578 -14.68 11.76 7.67
C VAL A 578 -14.36 12.82 8.72
N LYS A 579 -15.05 13.96 8.63
CA LYS A 579 -14.97 15.04 9.61
C LYS A 579 -16.19 15.01 10.52
N VAL A 580 -15.98 15.12 11.82
CA VAL A 580 -17.04 15.28 12.81
C VAL A 580 -17.49 16.73 12.85
N MET A 581 -18.80 16.94 12.83
CA MET A 581 -19.44 18.26 12.92
C MET A 581 -19.95 18.52 14.33
N GLY A 582 -19.75 19.74 14.84
CA GLY A 582 -20.18 20.13 16.17
C GLY A 582 -21.69 20.33 16.28
N VAL A 583 -22.25 20.17 17.49
CA VAL A 583 -23.67 20.45 17.76
C VAL A 583 -24.03 21.90 17.48
N THR A 584 -23.08 22.84 17.67
CA THR A 584 -23.27 24.26 17.33
C THR A 584 -23.49 24.50 15.83
N GLU A 585 -22.94 23.63 14.98
CA GLU A 585 -23.09 23.72 13.52
C GLU A 585 -24.33 22.94 13.04
N CYS A 586 -24.64 21.80 13.68
CA CYS A 586 -25.73 20.91 13.28
C CYS A 586 -27.06 21.13 14.01
N GLY A 587 -27.08 21.93 15.07
CA GLY A 587 -28.26 22.23 15.89
C GLY A 587 -28.75 21.10 16.81
N LYS A 588 -28.50 19.82 16.47
CA LYS A 588 -28.89 18.64 17.25
C LYS A 588 -27.77 17.59 17.29
N PRO A 589 -27.53 16.92 18.44
CA PRO A 589 -26.61 15.79 18.53
C PRO A 589 -27.21 14.53 17.86
N PRO A 590 -26.38 13.55 17.46
CA PRO A 590 -26.87 12.30 16.85
C PRO A 590 -27.88 11.55 17.72
N ALA A 591 -27.60 11.40 19.03
CA ALA A 591 -28.50 10.71 19.97
C ALA A 591 -29.95 11.23 19.90
N ALA A 592 -30.15 12.55 19.85
CA ALA A 592 -31.49 13.15 19.78
C ALA A 592 -32.19 12.88 18.43
N LYS A 593 -31.42 12.83 17.33
CA LYS A 593 -31.96 12.49 15.99
C LYS A 593 -32.38 11.02 15.92
N ILE A 594 -31.56 10.13 16.50
CA ILE A 594 -31.84 8.70 16.59
C ILE A 594 -33.06 8.42 17.47
N GLU A 595 -33.18 9.10 18.62
CA GLU A 595 -34.35 8.98 19.49
C GLU A 595 -35.63 9.37 18.75
N GLN A 596 -35.60 10.50 18.03
CA GLN A 596 -36.72 10.93 17.19
C GLN A 596 -37.06 9.89 16.11
N LEU A 597 -36.06 9.35 15.40
CA LEU A 597 -36.25 8.29 14.41
C LEU A 597 -36.89 7.04 15.03
N ARG A 598 -36.42 6.60 16.20
CA ARG A 598 -37.00 5.43 16.90
C ARG A 598 -38.45 5.66 17.31
N GLY A 599 -38.81 6.87 17.73
CA GLY A 599 -40.20 7.24 17.97
C GLY A 599 -41.09 7.09 16.73
N GLU A 600 -40.60 7.54 15.57
CA GLU A 600 -41.30 7.41 14.29
C GLU A 600 -41.41 5.94 13.83
N LEU A 601 -40.38 5.12 14.04
CA LEU A 601 -40.41 3.68 13.76
C LEU A 601 -41.46 2.99 14.64
N ALA A 602 -41.45 3.24 15.95
CA ALA A 602 -42.40 2.67 16.89
C ALA A 602 -43.86 3.06 16.55
N ALA A 603 -44.10 4.33 16.19
CA ALA A 603 -45.42 4.80 15.76
C ALA A 603 -45.95 4.06 14.52
N ARG A 604 -45.04 3.59 13.64
CA ARG A 604 -45.37 2.80 12.44
C ARG A 604 -45.23 1.30 12.65
N LYS A 605 -45.05 0.84 13.90
CA LYS A 605 -44.81 -0.57 14.25
C LYS A 605 -43.60 -1.19 13.52
N CYS A 606 -42.67 -0.36 13.08
CA CYS A 606 -41.41 -0.80 12.47
C CYS A 606 -40.38 -1.05 13.57
N THR A 607 -39.57 -2.11 13.40
CA THR A 607 -38.57 -2.52 14.40
C THR A 607 -37.14 -2.14 14.00
N ALA A 608 -36.93 -1.84 12.72
CA ALA A 608 -35.67 -1.34 12.21
C ALA A 608 -35.86 -0.55 10.91
N THR A 609 -34.80 0.13 10.48
CA THR A 609 -34.68 0.76 9.17
C THR A 609 -33.26 0.68 8.65
N VAL A 610 -33.12 0.63 7.34
CA VAL A 610 -31.84 0.78 6.63
C VAL A 610 -31.86 2.11 5.90
N ILE A 611 -30.88 2.96 6.18
CA ILE A 611 -30.67 4.25 5.52
C ILE A 611 -29.55 4.06 4.50
N SER A 612 -29.91 4.15 3.22
CA SER A 612 -28.98 4.06 2.07
C SER A 612 -28.53 5.42 1.56
N ALA A 613 -29.36 6.46 1.66
CA ALA A 613 -29.01 7.79 1.17
C ALA A 613 -27.84 8.38 1.97
N LEU A 614 -26.77 8.76 1.28
CA LEU A 614 -25.51 9.13 1.95
C LEU A 614 -25.65 10.41 2.78
N ASP A 615 -26.41 11.38 2.29
CA ASP A 615 -26.71 12.63 2.99
C ASP A 615 -27.50 12.40 4.27
N GLU A 616 -28.45 11.48 4.27
CA GLU A 616 -29.18 11.05 5.47
C GLU A 616 -28.24 10.39 6.48
N VAL A 617 -27.35 9.49 6.06
CA VAL A 617 -26.34 8.87 6.95
C VAL A 617 -25.43 9.94 7.57
N MET A 618 -24.87 10.82 6.74
CA MET A 618 -24.00 11.92 7.17
C MET A 618 -24.73 12.85 8.15
N TRP A 619 -25.99 13.17 7.89
CA TRP A 619 -26.82 14.03 8.74
C TRP A 619 -27.17 13.38 10.07
N MET A 620 -27.57 12.10 10.07
CA MET A 620 -27.94 11.35 11.27
C MET A 620 -26.79 11.31 12.27
N LEU A 621 -25.55 11.16 11.76
CA LEU A 621 -24.37 10.95 12.59
C LEU A 621 -23.53 12.21 12.81
N ASN A 622 -23.91 13.37 12.26
CA ASN A 622 -23.11 14.60 12.29
C ASN A 622 -21.67 14.39 11.79
N ILE A 623 -21.50 13.66 10.69
CA ILE A 623 -20.20 13.46 10.04
C ILE A 623 -20.27 13.93 8.58
N ARG A 624 -19.14 14.29 7.97
CA ARG A 624 -19.04 14.70 6.56
C ARG A 624 -17.88 14.02 5.86
N GLY A 625 -18.12 13.60 4.62
CA GLY A 625 -17.18 12.87 3.78
C GLY A 625 -16.64 13.69 2.61
N ASN A 626 -15.90 13.04 1.72
CA ASN A 626 -15.37 13.64 0.49
C ASN A 626 -15.16 12.58 -0.61
N ASP A 627 -16.06 11.60 -0.71
CA ASP A 627 -16.01 10.56 -1.74
C ASP A 627 -16.68 11.02 -3.05
N LEU A 628 -17.62 11.97 -2.97
CA LEU A 628 -18.33 12.53 -4.12
C LEU A 628 -17.86 13.96 -4.40
N GLU A 629 -17.68 14.29 -5.68
CA GLU A 629 -17.30 15.64 -6.08
C GLU A 629 -18.45 16.62 -5.78
N PHE A 630 -18.13 17.77 -5.18
CA PHE A 630 -19.08 18.81 -4.75
C PHE A 630 -20.09 18.41 -3.67
N SER A 631 -20.07 17.16 -3.19
CA SER A 631 -20.98 16.67 -2.16
C SER A 631 -20.18 16.11 -0.98
N PRO A 632 -20.33 16.66 0.25
CA PRO A 632 -19.51 16.27 1.41
C PRO A 632 -19.99 14.93 2.04
N LEU A 633 -20.02 13.89 1.21
CA LEU A 633 -20.62 12.58 1.47
C LEU A 633 -19.57 11.48 1.35
N THR A 634 -19.74 10.37 2.06
CA THR A 634 -18.87 9.17 2.00
C THR A 634 -19.74 7.93 1.95
N TYR A 635 -19.38 6.95 1.12
CA TYR A 635 -20.16 5.73 0.94
C TYR A 635 -20.33 5.01 2.27
N SER A 636 -21.58 4.86 2.69
CA SER A 636 -21.94 4.24 3.95
C SER A 636 -23.42 3.87 3.99
N TYR A 637 -23.74 2.88 4.82
CA TYR A 637 -25.12 2.56 5.19
C TYR A 637 -25.30 2.72 6.70
N LEU A 638 -26.49 3.11 7.14
CA LEU A 638 -26.83 3.12 8.56
C LEU A 638 -28.01 2.19 8.82
N PHE A 639 -27.81 1.19 9.63
CA PHE A 639 -28.85 0.30 10.11
C PHE A 639 -29.23 0.68 11.53
N VAL A 640 -30.50 1.02 11.76
CA VAL A 640 -31.00 1.46 13.06
C VAL A 640 -32.11 0.51 13.49
N THR A 641 -31.92 -0.14 14.64
CA THR A 641 -32.99 -0.88 15.32
C THR A 641 -33.53 -0.06 16.49
N LEU A 642 -34.54 -0.58 17.19
CA LEU A 642 -35.07 0.05 18.40
C LEU A 642 -34.02 0.18 19.53
N THR A 643 -32.96 -0.64 19.51
CA THR A 643 -31.96 -0.71 20.59
C THR A 643 -30.53 -0.43 20.10
N GLU A 644 -30.20 -0.79 18.88
CA GLU A 644 -28.84 -0.75 18.32
C GLU A 644 -28.75 0.15 17.09
N ILE A 645 -27.50 0.51 16.76
CA ILE A 645 -27.14 1.33 15.61
C ILE A 645 -25.86 0.78 15.02
N HIS A 646 -25.88 0.47 13.72
CA HIS A 646 -24.74 -0.08 13.00
C HIS A 646 -24.45 0.76 11.75
N LEU A 647 -23.30 1.44 11.74
CA LEU A 647 -22.76 2.17 10.59
C LEU A 647 -21.86 1.23 9.78
N PHE A 648 -22.15 1.08 8.49
CA PHE A 648 -21.32 0.32 7.56
C PHE A 648 -20.54 1.29 6.71
N ILE A 649 -19.22 1.36 6.92
CA ILE A 649 -18.32 2.33 6.29
C ILE A 649 -16.93 1.70 6.17
N ASP A 650 -16.13 2.13 5.19
CA ASP A 650 -14.75 1.66 5.07
C ASP A 650 -13.95 2.08 6.32
N PRO A 651 -13.28 1.16 7.04
CA PRO A 651 -12.62 1.49 8.31
C PRO A 651 -11.55 2.58 8.21
N GLU A 652 -10.91 2.69 7.04
CA GLU A 652 -9.93 3.73 6.71
C GLU A 652 -10.52 5.15 6.75
N LYS A 653 -11.84 5.31 6.64
CA LYS A 653 -12.54 6.59 6.68
C LYS A 653 -12.70 7.12 8.10
N LEU A 654 -12.52 6.26 9.11
CA LEU A 654 -12.75 6.60 10.52
C LEU A 654 -11.43 6.81 11.25
N ASP A 655 -11.07 8.07 11.49
CA ASP A 655 -9.95 8.41 12.37
C ASP A 655 -10.33 8.27 13.86
N ARG A 656 -9.38 8.51 14.77
CA ARG A 656 -9.65 8.40 16.22
C ARG A 656 -10.75 9.35 16.69
N THR A 657 -10.86 10.52 16.07
CA THR A 657 -11.86 11.54 16.41
C THR A 657 -13.26 11.06 16.04
N ALA A 658 -13.43 10.56 14.81
CA ALA A 658 -14.68 10.00 14.32
C ALA A 658 -15.09 8.77 15.12
N GLN A 659 -14.16 7.86 15.43
CA GLN A 659 -14.46 6.68 16.26
C GLN A 659 -14.95 7.07 17.66
N ALA A 660 -14.27 8.02 18.32
CA ALA A 660 -14.70 8.50 19.64
C ALA A 660 -16.08 9.18 19.60
N HIS A 661 -16.36 9.96 18.55
CA HIS A 661 -17.67 10.58 18.32
C HIS A 661 -18.78 9.54 18.17
N LEU A 662 -18.57 8.51 17.33
CA LEU A 662 -19.53 7.43 17.14
C LEU A 662 -19.76 6.59 18.40
N MET A 663 -18.69 6.27 19.14
CA MET A 663 -18.78 5.53 20.40
C MET A 663 -19.59 6.27 21.46
N LYS A 664 -19.51 7.60 21.51
CA LYS A 664 -20.28 8.42 22.46
C LYS A 664 -21.80 8.22 22.31
N ASP A 665 -22.26 8.00 21.10
CA ASP A 665 -23.67 7.81 20.76
C ASP A 665 -24.04 6.32 20.56
N ASN A 666 -23.20 5.39 21.05
CA ASN A 666 -23.37 3.93 20.91
C ASN A 666 -23.55 3.46 19.46
N VAL A 667 -22.87 4.10 18.51
CA VAL A 667 -22.88 3.70 17.09
C VAL A 667 -21.77 2.68 16.84
N ASN A 668 -22.16 1.43 16.62
CA ASN A 668 -21.23 0.38 16.21
C ASN A 668 -20.86 0.58 14.74
N HIS A 669 -19.59 0.45 14.37
CA HIS A 669 -19.18 0.54 12.97
C HIS A 669 -18.66 -0.81 12.47
N ARG A 670 -18.91 -1.09 11.19
CA ARG A 670 -18.53 -2.32 10.49
C ARG A 670 -18.02 -1.99 9.08
N PRO A 671 -17.21 -2.87 8.45
CA PRO A 671 -16.75 -2.63 7.09
C PRO A 671 -17.93 -2.49 6.11
N TYR A 672 -17.85 -1.53 5.20
CA TYR A 672 -18.91 -1.24 4.21
C TYR A 672 -19.44 -2.50 3.50
N ARG A 673 -18.53 -3.41 3.12
CA ARG A 673 -18.86 -4.63 2.36
C ARG A 673 -19.64 -5.68 3.14
N THR A 674 -19.71 -5.60 4.48
CA THR A 674 -20.41 -6.61 5.30
C THR A 674 -21.90 -6.36 5.44
N ILE A 675 -22.41 -5.21 4.98
CA ILE A 675 -23.82 -4.79 5.14
C ILE A 675 -24.82 -5.90 4.83
N HIS A 676 -24.72 -6.52 3.64
CA HIS A 676 -25.71 -7.51 3.23
C HIS A 676 -25.64 -8.79 4.07
N LEU A 677 -24.44 -9.26 4.40
CA LEU A 677 -24.27 -10.45 5.25
C LEU A 677 -24.82 -10.19 6.66
N ASP A 678 -24.54 -9.02 7.22
CA ASP A 678 -24.95 -8.67 8.58
C ASP A 678 -26.47 -8.45 8.67
N LEU A 679 -27.07 -7.78 7.68
CA LEU A 679 -28.52 -7.63 7.60
C LEU A 679 -29.23 -8.97 7.39
N SER A 680 -28.70 -9.83 6.50
CA SER A 680 -29.26 -11.18 6.27
C SER A 680 -29.20 -12.02 7.54
N THR A 681 -28.07 -11.99 8.24
CA THR A 681 -27.89 -12.70 9.52
C THR A 681 -28.85 -12.18 10.58
N TRP A 682 -28.98 -10.85 10.70
CA TRP A 682 -29.91 -10.23 11.63
C TRP A 682 -31.36 -10.63 11.33
N TRP A 683 -31.74 -10.67 10.05
CA TRP A 683 -33.07 -11.04 9.60
C TRP A 683 -33.40 -12.53 9.87
N GLU A 684 -32.47 -13.43 9.60
CA GLU A 684 -32.66 -14.86 9.89
C GLU A 684 -32.80 -15.11 11.41
N ASN A 685 -32.03 -14.40 12.24
CA ASN A 685 -32.18 -14.47 13.69
C ASN A 685 -33.57 -13.99 14.16
N GLN A 686 -34.10 -12.93 13.52
CA GLN A 686 -35.44 -12.43 13.82
C GLN A 686 -36.53 -13.46 13.47
N LYS A 687 -36.42 -14.12 12.30
CA LYS A 687 -37.35 -15.20 11.91
C LYS A 687 -37.30 -16.37 12.89
N GLN A 688 -36.11 -16.78 13.32
CA GLN A 688 -35.94 -17.87 14.29
C GLN A 688 -36.53 -17.53 15.67
N ALA A 689 -36.48 -16.26 16.07
CA ALA A 689 -37.10 -15.79 17.31
C ALA A 689 -38.65 -15.76 17.24
N ASN A 690 -39.26 -16.07 16.09
CA ASN A 690 -40.70 -16.03 15.81
C ASN A 690 -41.33 -14.67 16.16
N GLN A 691 -40.55 -13.61 16.01
CA GLN A 691 -40.98 -12.23 16.20
C GLN A 691 -41.39 -11.67 14.84
N SER A 692 -42.55 -11.02 14.76
CA SER A 692 -42.96 -10.30 13.56
C SER A 692 -42.26 -8.95 13.51
N HIS A 693 -41.51 -8.71 12.43
CA HIS A 693 -40.73 -7.49 12.26
C HIS A 693 -41.11 -6.81 10.95
N LEU A 694 -41.61 -5.59 11.07
CA LEU A 694 -41.78 -4.69 9.95
C LEU A 694 -40.53 -3.81 9.84
N ILE A 695 -39.95 -3.73 8.64
CA ILE A 695 -38.75 -2.95 8.35
C ILE A 695 -39.14 -1.72 7.55
N PHE A 696 -38.76 -0.54 8.02
CA PHE A 696 -38.97 0.68 7.25
C PHE A 696 -37.87 0.81 6.20
N LEU A 697 -38.24 0.81 4.92
CA LEU A 697 -37.34 1.07 3.81
C LEU A 697 -37.65 2.42 3.18
N THR A 698 -36.60 3.12 2.75
CA THR A 698 -36.76 4.32 1.94
C THR A 698 -36.93 3.93 0.46
N PRO A 699 -37.57 4.77 -0.36
CA PRO A 699 -37.70 4.50 -1.79
C PRO A 699 -36.38 4.37 -2.55
N ASP A 700 -35.29 4.90 -1.98
CA ASP A 700 -33.94 4.83 -2.54
C ASP A 700 -33.17 3.58 -2.08
N THR A 701 -33.84 2.68 -1.34
CA THR A 701 -33.26 1.39 -0.94
C THR A 701 -33.09 0.52 -2.18
N SER A 702 -31.87 0.04 -2.42
CA SER A 702 -31.60 -0.85 -3.55
C SER A 702 -32.30 -2.20 -3.39
N CYS A 703 -32.59 -2.85 -4.52
CA CYS A 703 -33.16 -4.19 -4.57
C CYS A 703 -32.30 -5.18 -3.78
N TRP A 704 -30.97 -5.03 -3.85
CA TRP A 704 -30.02 -5.86 -3.11
C TRP A 704 -30.25 -5.86 -1.60
N ILE A 705 -30.64 -4.71 -1.02
CA ILE A 705 -30.97 -4.61 0.40
C ILE A 705 -32.43 -5.00 0.66
N GLY A 706 -33.37 -4.48 -0.13
CA GLY A 706 -34.80 -4.71 0.09
C GLY A 706 -35.21 -6.18 -0.03
N SER A 707 -34.58 -6.92 -0.95
CA SER A 707 -34.83 -8.36 -1.15
C SER A 707 -34.45 -9.23 0.04
N ILE A 708 -33.64 -8.75 0.99
CA ILE A 708 -33.33 -9.48 2.23
C ILE A 708 -34.61 -9.70 3.05
N PHE A 709 -35.41 -8.64 3.18
CA PHE A 709 -36.58 -8.63 4.07
C PHE A 709 -37.83 -9.19 3.38
N GLY A 710 -37.96 -8.98 2.07
CA GLY A 710 -39.14 -9.37 1.30
C GLY A 710 -40.30 -8.39 1.45
N GLU A 711 -41.22 -8.39 0.48
CA GLU A 711 -42.28 -7.38 0.37
C GLU A 711 -43.18 -7.33 1.62
N ASP A 712 -43.64 -8.49 2.09
CA ASP A 712 -44.58 -8.63 3.21
C ASP A 712 -44.06 -8.08 4.55
N HIS A 713 -42.74 -7.89 4.65
CA HIS A 713 -42.05 -7.41 5.85
C HIS A 713 -41.47 -6.01 5.70
N THR A 714 -41.77 -5.34 4.59
CA THR A 714 -41.27 -3.99 4.30
C THR A 714 -42.39 -2.97 4.31
N PHE A 715 -42.20 -1.91 5.10
CA PHE A 715 -43.04 -0.73 5.03
C PHE A 715 -42.40 0.26 4.05
N ASP A 716 -43.00 0.41 2.87
CA ASP A 716 -42.73 1.49 1.93
C ASP A 716 -44.00 2.34 1.75
N ARG A 717 -43.86 3.64 1.98
CA ARG A 717 -44.95 4.60 1.87
C ARG A 717 -45.52 4.69 0.45
N ARG A 718 -44.73 4.43 -0.60
CA ARG A 718 -45.17 4.50 -2.01
C ARG A 718 -45.84 3.22 -2.50
N ILE A 719 -45.40 2.05 -2.02
CA ILE A 719 -46.03 0.76 -2.34
C ILE A 719 -47.44 0.71 -1.73
N ASN A 720 -47.56 1.14 -0.46
CA ASN A 720 -48.83 1.12 0.25
C ASN A 720 -49.80 2.26 -0.15
N SER A 721 -49.31 3.35 -0.75
CA SER A 721 -50.19 4.42 -1.28
C SER A 721 -50.81 4.09 -2.63
N SER A 722 -50.19 3.22 -3.43
CA SER A 722 -50.71 2.84 -4.75
C SER A 722 -51.91 1.89 -4.72
N GLU A 723 -52.25 1.31 -3.58
CA GLU A 723 -53.45 0.47 -3.45
C GLU A 723 -54.73 1.25 -3.06
N ASN A 724 -54.64 2.56 -2.78
CA ASN A 724 -55.79 3.37 -2.34
C ASN A 724 -56.13 4.59 -3.21
N GLN A 725 -55.57 4.68 -4.42
CA GLN A 725 -55.98 5.71 -5.39
C GLN A 725 -56.07 5.14 -6.81
N GLY A 726 -57.29 4.76 -7.22
CA GLY A 726 -57.73 4.81 -8.62
C GLY A 726 -57.56 3.54 -9.45
N TYR A 727 -58.39 2.53 -9.18
CA TYR A 727 -58.94 1.65 -10.22
C TYR A 727 -60.46 1.51 -10.00
N GLU A 728 -61.15 2.65 -9.99
CA GLU A 728 -62.52 2.77 -10.48
C GLU A 728 -62.47 3.83 -11.59
N GLU A 729 -62.25 3.36 -12.83
CA GLU A 729 -62.91 3.74 -14.10
C GLU A 729 -62.32 2.95 -15.26
#